data_AF-A0A8H3LTP6-F1
#
_entry.id   AF-A0A8H3LTP6-F1
#
_cell.length_a   1.000
_cell.length_b   1.000
_cell.length_c   1.000
_cell.angle_alpha   90.00
_cell.angle_beta   90.00
_cell.angle_gamma   90.00
#
_symmetry.space_group_name_H-M   'P 1'
#
loop_
_entity.id
_entity.type
_entity.pdbx_description
1 polymer ?
#
loop_
_entity_poly.entity_id
_entity_poly.type
_entity_poly.pdbx_seq_one_letter_code
_entity_poly.pdbx_strand_id
1 'polypeptide(L)'
;MFGVSADDNLPTVEEIKAESRDGVKNFLNERRAGLDLEDKYINILHDQRVNGDIFLALKYEMLVNPPLSIPVGPAVRLLELINKIKGGDQPASARKRPRENNFITTEGPLHPHHGSLMLYRNFFHEVESEFLNGQSYVIHGPYQSGKSTFLFYLRIKLMGESSNYAHFSMPQVQGDILKNKRQGFFNFISNALLKKRLSETETFGEINNLSKPLFILIDEFQFIFTDRELLNVAKHFFREISNAMNIHYIAVGTFRLMDLLKDDGELISPFNKASFYQMPLFTTQEMGELFDLYKLNFDEVGVLPDLRTRIIEESCGHPASFMILLKLFYHFRPTLNQWARVLQGNLERYMNGTHRKLKDEIEAMDGNERAYLCELTDYQQDHWSMELSDLTKLKDIDKKLFDIGILYIMDSNKVGFTSCIILRVCIDATFPTPSKRLSRDEVPRDPVDLLVLGLKHIDPRIITDKRAKNVHGPRERAIQASLFSIFNGLLPKPEMMCLMELKSSGKYLLDLMITDGDQNLTAYSLKCDVTSESKLKAAFEQAKVYANYFNMEIYLLDFFPDYHDLCSSPNDIEDIILISVKHNNECTRIKLQSSRDLVKGAVYRNLPAPKIIEELAFFCIFNNEGNYLTIEKKNSHVFG
;
A
#
# COMPACT_ATOMS: atom_id res chain seq x y z
N MET A 1 -58.61 -10.94 16.27
CA MET A 1 -57.92 -12.15 15.79
C MET A 1 -56.62 -11.66 15.16
N PHE A 2 -55.50 -11.89 15.85
CA PHE A 2 -54.17 -11.55 15.34
C PHE A 2 -53.75 -12.61 14.32
N GLY A 3 -53.49 -12.19 13.08
CA GLY A 3 -52.77 -13.00 12.10
C GLY A 3 -51.29 -12.93 12.41
N VAL A 4 -50.70 -14.09 12.70
CA VAL A 4 -49.27 -14.26 12.99
C VAL A 4 -48.46 -13.92 11.75
N SER A 5 -47.43 -13.08 11.88
CA SER A 5 -46.48 -12.74 10.81
C SER A 5 -45.58 -13.94 10.48
N ALA A 6 -45.41 -14.23 9.20
CA ALA A 6 -44.71 -15.41 8.67
C ALA A 6 -43.17 -15.44 8.88
N ASP A 7 -42.62 -14.58 9.74
CA ASP A 7 -41.17 -14.48 10.01
C ASP A 7 -40.70 -15.35 11.20
N ASP A 8 -41.61 -15.97 11.98
CA ASP A 8 -41.26 -16.67 13.23
C ASP A 8 -41.13 -18.21 13.14
N ASN A 9 -41.36 -18.83 11.98
CA ASN A 9 -41.22 -20.30 11.81
C ASN A 9 -40.32 -20.65 10.61
N LEU A 10 -39.02 -20.41 10.75
CA LEU A 10 -38.03 -21.05 9.88
C LEU A 10 -37.93 -22.54 10.25
N PRO A 11 -38.01 -23.45 9.27
CA PRO A 11 -37.82 -24.87 9.54
C PRO A 11 -36.38 -25.13 9.97
N THR A 12 -36.20 -26.18 10.76
CA THR A 12 -34.89 -26.65 11.19
C THR A 12 -34.09 -27.22 10.01
N VAL A 13 -32.77 -27.32 10.20
CA VAL A 13 -31.87 -27.96 9.22
C VAL A 13 -32.35 -29.37 8.88
N GLU A 14 -32.80 -30.15 9.86
CA GLU A 14 -33.21 -31.54 9.62
C GLU A 14 -34.57 -31.67 8.94
N GLU A 15 -35.49 -30.73 9.20
CA GLU A 15 -36.74 -30.63 8.44
C GLU A 15 -36.47 -30.30 6.97
N ILE A 16 -35.60 -29.33 6.69
CA ILE A 16 -35.25 -28.98 5.31
C ILE A 16 -34.46 -30.09 4.63
N LYS A 17 -33.52 -30.78 5.30
CA LYS A 17 -32.80 -31.93 4.70
C LYS A 17 -33.76 -33.04 4.24
N ALA A 18 -34.83 -33.27 5.00
CA ALA A 18 -35.82 -34.29 4.69
C ALA A 18 -36.71 -33.94 3.48
N GLU A 19 -36.69 -32.68 3.02
CA GLU A 19 -37.53 -32.24 1.91
C GLU A 19 -37.11 -32.83 0.56
N SER A 20 -38.12 -33.30 -0.17
CA SER A 20 -37.96 -33.66 -1.58
C SER A 20 -37.75 -32.42 -2.45
N ARG A 21 -37.37 -32.58 -3.73
CA ARG A 21 -37.30 -31.45 -4.66
C ARG A 21 -38.63 -30.68 -4.80
N ASP A 22 -39.76 -31.38 -4.71
CA ASP A 22 -41.10 -30.77 -4.76
C ASP A 22 -41.38 -30.01 -3.45
N GLY A 23 -40.88 -30.53 -2.33
CA GLY A 23 -40.87 -29.87 -1.02
C GLY A 23 -40.09 -28.56 -1.02
N VAL A 24 -38.84 -28.57 -1.52
CA VAL A 24 -38.01 -27.36 -1.68
C VAL A 24 -38.67 -26.34 -2.61
N LYS A 25 -39.30 -26.79 -3.70
CA LYS A 25 -40.05 -25.92 -4.61
C LYS A 25 -41.21 -25.20 -3.91
N ASN A 26 -42.01 -25.93 -3.14
CA ASN A 26 -43.12 -25.35 -2.38
C ASN A 26 -42.62 -24.38 -1.31
N PHE A 27 -41.56 -24.77 -0.58
CA PHE A 27 -40.92 -23.94 0.43
C PHE A 27 -40.44 -22.58 -0.10
N LEU A 28 -39.86 -22.56 -1.31
CA LEU A 28 -39.41 -21.34 -1.98
C LEU A 28 -40.58 -20.51 -2.53
N ASN A 29 -41.63 -21.16 -3.03
CA ASN A 29 -42.84 -20.47 -3.51
C ASN A 29 -43.55 -19.68 -2.40
N GLU A 30 -43.61 -20.22 -1.19
CA GLU A 30 -44.19 -19.54 -0.02
C GLU A 30 -43.42 -18.26 0.38
N ARG A 31 -42.12 -18.19 0.08
CA ARG A 31 -41.21 -17.10 0.47
C ARG A 31 -40.76 -16.24 -0.71
N ARG A 32 -41.36 -16.47 -1.88
CA ARG A 32 -40.98 -15.89 -3.16
C ARG A 32 -40.87 -14.37 -3.13
N ALA A 33 -41.87 -13.69 -2.56
CA ALA A 33 -41.92 -12.23 -2.49
C ALA A 33 -40.79 -11.64 -1.62
N GLY A 34 -40.40 -12.31 -0.53
CA GLY A 34 -39.28 -11.87 0.32
C GLY A 34 -37.90 -12.13 -0.30
N LEU A 35 -37.81 -13.15 -1.16
CA LEU A 35 -36.59 -13.54 -1.86
C LEU A 35 -36.37 -12.83 -3.19
N ASP A 36 -37.34 -12.04 -3.67
CA ASP A 36 -37.33 -11.42 -5.00
C ASP A 36 -37.08 -12.45 -6.13
N LEU A 37 -37.60 -13.68 -5.96
CA LEU A 37 -37.29 -14.81 -6.83
C LEU A 37 -38.40 -15.02 -7.87
N GLU A 38 -38.09 -15.00 -9.17
CA GLU A 38 -39.06 -15.32 -10.22
C GLU A 38 -39.32 -16.83 -10.34
N ASP A 39 -40.52 -17.23 -10.79
CA ASP A 39 -40.91 -18.64 -10.99
C ASP A 39 -39.90 -19.41 -11.85
N LYS A 40 -39.31 -18.75 -12.85
CA LYS A 40 -38.30 -19.36 -13.73
C LYS A 40 -37.09 -19.88 -12.95
N TYR A 41 -36.65 -19.19 -11.90
CA TYR A 41 -35.49 -19.59 -11.11
C TYR A 41 -35.81 -20.70 -10.11
N ILE A 42 -37.04 -20.69 -9.56
CA ILE A 42 -37.55 -21.80 -8.74
C ILE A 42 -37.67 -23.07 -9.58
N ASN A 43 -38.17 -22.95 -10.82
CA ASN A 43 -38.23 -24.07 -11.76
C ASN A 43 -36.84 -24.55 -12.15
N ILE A 44 -35.86 -23.67 -12.37
CA ILE A 44 -34.47 -24.09 -12.63
C ILE A 44 -33.90 -24.93 -11.48
N LEU A 45 -34.08 -24.52 -10.22
CA LEU A 45 -33.65 -25.33 -9.06
C LEU A 45 -34.33 -26.71 -9.04
N HIS A 46 -35.63 -26.75 -9.35
CA HIS A 46 -36.39 -28.00 -9.42
C HIS A 46 -35.94 -28.92 -10.57
N ASP A 47 -35.71 -28.36 -11.76
CA ASP A 47 -35.25 -29.05 -12.96
C ASP A 47 -33.82 -29.60 -12.78
N GLN A 48 -32.96 -28.86 -12.05
CA GLN A 48 -31.64 -29.31 -11.60
C GLN A 48 -31.70 -30.30 -10.42
N ARG A 49 -32.89 -30.77 -10.05
CA ARG A 49 -33.13 -31.79 -9.02
C ARG A 49 -32.58 -31.41 -7.63
N VAL A 50 -32.62 -30.12 -7.29
CA VAL A 50 -32.21 -29.64 -5.96
C VAL A 50 -33.24 -30.12 -4.92
N ASN A 51 -32.83 -31.05 -4.05
CA ASN A 51 -33.57 -31.50 -2.87
C ASN A 51 -33.06 -30.79 -1.61
N GLY A 52 -33.64 -31.10 -0.44
CA GLY A 52 -33.31 -30.48 0.84
C GLY A 52 -31.82 -30.42 1.18
N ASP A 53 -31.12 -31.56 1.05
CA ASP A 53 -29.68 -31.67 1.27
C ASP A 53 -28.87 -30.76 0.34
N ILE A 54 -29.18 -30.79 -0.96
CA ILE A 54 -28.48 -29.97 -1.96
C ILE A 54 -28.79 -28.49 -1.75
N PHE A 55 -30.04 -28.15 -1.44
CA PHE A 55 -30.48 -26.78 -1.16
C PHE A 55 -29.67 -26.16 -0.02
N LEU A 56 -29.50 -26.88 1.09
CA LEU A 56 -28.67 -26.43 2.19
C LEU A 56 -27.18 -26.37 1.84
N ALA A 57 -26.71 -27.14 0.85
CA ALA A 57 -25.33 -27.11 0.38
C ALA A 57 -25.05 -26.02 -0.67
N LEU A 58 -26.07 -25.32 -1.18
CA LEU A 58 -25.90 -24.29 -2.20
C LEU A 58 -24.98 -23.17 -1.69
N LYS A 59 -23.99 -22.85 -2.52
CA LYS A 59 -23.08 -21.72 -2.34
C LYS A 59 -23.44 -20.63 -3.33
N TYR A 60 -23.07 -19.40 -3.01
CA TYR A 60 -23.27 -18.25 -3.90
C TYR A 60 -22.79 -18.54 -5.34
N GLU A 61 -21.59 -19.10 -5.49
CA GLU A 61 -21.02 -19.47 -6.79
C GLU A 61 -21.86 -20.48 -7.57
N MET A 62 -22.58 -21.38 -6.89
CA MET A 62 -23.46 -22.35 -7.54
C MET A 62 -24.73 -21.69 -8.04
N LEU A 63 -25.24 -20.68 -7.32
CA LEU A 63 -26.48 -19.97 -7.66
C LEU A 63 -26.29 -19.07 -8.89
N VAL A 64 -25.18 -18.34 -8.98
CA VAL A 64 -24.97 -17.33 -10.04
C VAL A 64 -24.35 -17.88 -11.32
N ASN A 65 -23.70 -19.04 -11.26
CA ASN A 65 -23.09 -19.68 -12.43
C ASN A 65 -24.03 -20.72 -13.07
N PRO A 66 -23.81 -21.09 -14.35
CA PRO A 66 -24.47 -22.25 -14.94
C PRO A 66 -24.23 -23.51 -14.10
N PRO A 67 -25.25 -24.37 -13.91
CA PRO A 67 -26.53 -24.38 -14.63
C PRO A 67 -27.66 -23.55 -13.99
N LEU A 68 -27.44 -22.89 -12.83
CA LEU A 68 -28.52 -22.19 -12.11
C LEU A 68 -28.72 -20.76 -12.60
N SER A 69 -27.64 -20.02 -12.86
CA SER A 69 -27.65 -18.67 -13.44
C SER A 69 -28.71 -17.73 -12.84
N ILE A 70 -28.91 -17.82 -11.52
CA ILE A 70 -29.82 -16.98 -10.75
C ILE A 70 -29.17 -15.59 -10.61
N PRO A 71 -29.89 -14.49 -10.90
CA PRO A 71 -29.38 -13.14 -10.75
C PRO A 71 -28.89 -12.89 -9.33
N VAL A 72 -27.94 -11.96 -9.23
CA VAL A 72 -27.20 -11.67 -7.98
C VAL A 72 -28.13 -11.36 -6.81
N GLY A 73 -29.14 -10.49 -6.99
CA GLY A 73 -30.05 -10.10 -5.91
C GLY A 73 -30.79 -11.29 -5.27
N PRO A 74 -31.53 -12.09 -6.05
CA PRO A 74 -32.19 -13.29 -5.57
C PRO A 74 -31.21 -14.36 -5.02
N ALA A 75 -30.01 -14.49 -5.61
CA ALA A 75 -28.99 -15.42 -5.13
C ALA A 75 -28.46 -15.06 -3.73
N VAL A 76 -28.26 -13.77 -3.43
CA VAL A 76 -27.87 -13.30 -2.09
C VAL A 76 -28.96 -13.62 -1.07
N ARG A 77 -30.22 -13.29 -1.37
CA ARG A 77 -31.35 -13.54 -0.46
C ARG A 77 -31.57 -15.02 -0.17
N LEU A 78 -31.38 -15.87 -1.19
CA LEU A 78 -31.41 -17.32 -1.03
C LEU A 78 -30.31 -17.81 -0.08
N LEU A 79 -29.09 -17.30 -0.22
CA LEU A 79 -27.98 -17.69 0.65
C LEU A 79 -28.18 -17.22 2.10
N GLU A 80 -28.71 -16.01 2.29
CA GLU A 80 -29.08 -15.51 3.62
C GLU A 80 -30.14 -16.39 4.29
N LEU A 81 -31.17 -16.81 3.53
CA LEU A 81 -32.19 -17.74 4.02
C LEU A 81 -31.56 -19.09 4.43
N ILE A 82 -30.69 -19.65 3.61
CA ILE A 82 -29.97 -20.90 3.92
C ILE A 82 -29.13 -20.76 5.20
N ASN A 83 -28.45 -19.63 5.38
CA ASN A 83 -27.64 -19.38 6.57
C ASN A 83 -28.47 -19.15 7.83
N LYS A 84 -29.65 -18.52 7.71
CA LYS A 84 -30.61 -18.40 8.80
C LYS A 84 -31.14 -19.76 9.23
N ILE A 85 -31.51 -20.64 8.29
CA ILE A 85 -31.94 -22.02 8.57
C ILE A 85 -30.84 -22.82 9.28
N LYS A 86 -29.56 -22.59 8.92
CA LYS A 86 -28.40 -23.21 9.58
C LYS A 86 -28.08 -22.65 10.98
N GLY A 87 -28.85 -21.68 11.48
CA GLY A 87 -28.65 -21.11 12.81
C GLY A 87 -27.43 -20.19 12.93
N GLY A 88 -27.09 -19.44 11.88
CA GLY A 88 -25.99 -18.46 11.93
C GLY A 88 -26.36 -17.21 12.74
N ASP A 89 -25.94 -17.16 14.00
CA ASP A 89 -26.01 -15.98 14.89
C ASP A 89 -25.27 -14.75 14.32
N GLN A 90 -25.89 -13.57 14.43
CA GLN A 90 -25.19 -12.28 14.53
C GLN A 90 -24.60 -12.10 15.95
N PRO A 91 -23.53 -11.30 16.12
CA PRO A 91 -22.49 -11.55 17.12
C PRO A 91 -22.76 -10.91 18.48
N ALA A 92 -22.63 -11.67 19.56
CA ALA A 92 -22.31 -11.11 20.88
C ALA A 92 -21.55 -12.09 21.79
N SER A 93 -20.45 -11.57 22.33
CA SER A 93 -19.66 -12.06 23.48
C SER A 93 -18.63 -13.19 23.25
N ALA A 94 -17.40 -12.73 23.00
CA ALA A 94 -16.16 -13.19 23.62
C ALA A 94 -16.20 -14.49 24.44
N ARG A 95 -16.04 -15.64 23.77
CA ARG A 95 -15.28 -16.77 24.32
C ARG A 95 -14.21 -17.20 23.33
N LYS A 96 -12.97 -17.07 23.82
CA LYS A 96 -11.69 -17.24 23.15
C LYS A 96 -11.65 -18.52 22.30
N ARG A 97 -11.65 -18.36 20.98
CA ARG A 97 -11.01 -19.34 20.08
C ARG A 97 -9.49 -19.20 20.23
N PRO A 98 -8.71 -20.29 20.12
CA PRO A 98 -7.26 -20.20 20.08
C PRO A 98 -6.85 -19.27 18.94
N ARG A 99 -5.89 -18.38 19.21
CA ARG A 99 -5.25 -17.56 18.18
C ARG A 99 -4.63 -18.47 17.12
N GLU A 100 -5.37 -18.75 16.06
CA GLU A 100 -4.76 -19.12 14.78
C GLU A 100 -4.16 -17.84 14.20
N ASN A 101 -2.84 -17.86 14.10
CA ASN A 101 -2.04 -16.79 13.53
C ASN A 101 -2.44 -16.52 12.07
N ASN A 102 -2.73 -15.25 11.77
CA ASN A 102 -2.27 -14.53 10.59
C ASN A 102 -2.21 -15.32 9.27
N PHE A 103 -3.36 -15.67 8.69
CA PHE A 103 -3.46 -15.80 7.24
C PHE A 103 -3.95 -14.48 6.65
N ILE A 104 -3.05 -13.79 5.97
CA ILE A 104 -3.34 -12.62 5.14
C ILE A 104 -4.19 -13.12 3.97
N THR A 105 -5.46 -12.78 3.93
CA THR A 105 -6.29 -12.94 2.73
C THR A 105 -5.83 -11.90 1.70
N THR A 106 -5.49 -12.38 0.51
CA THR A 106 -5.13 -11.64 -0.71
C THR A 106 -6.29 -10.84 -1.32
N GLU A 107 -7.34 -10.57 -0.54
CA GLU A 107 -8.38 -9.63 -0.93
C GLU A 107 -7.74 -8.23 -0.96
N GLY A 108 -7.43 -7.77 -2.19
CA GLY A 108 -7.34 -6.35 -2.46
C GLY A 108 -8.61 -5.63 -1.96
N PRO A 109 -8.64 -4.30 -1.94
CA PRO A 109 -9.74 -3.54 -1.33
C PRO A 109 -11.11 -3.66 -2.04
N LEU A 110 -11.26 -4.55 -3.02
CA LEU A 110 -12.54 -4.98 -3.57
C LEU A 110 -12.79 -6.45 -3.22
N HIS A 111 -13.83 -6.67 -2.42
CA HIS A 111 -14.43 -7.98 -2.27
C HIS A 111 -14.80 -8.59 -3.65
N PRO A 112 -14.91 -9.92 -3.75
CA PRO A 112 -15.43 -10.63 -4.93
C PRO A 112 -16.82 -10.18 -5.43
N HIS A 113 -17.49 -9.29 -4.70
CA HIS A 113 -18.86 -8.82 -4.93
C HIS A 113 -18.95 -7.50 -5.73
N HIS A 114 -17.82 -6.91 -6.11
CA HIS A 114 -17.76 -5.85 -7.11
C HIS A 114 -17.08 -6.46 -8.34
N GLY A 115 -17.69 -6.35 -9.52
CA GLY A 115 -17.12 -6.90 -10.76
C GLY A 115 -15.61 -6.64 -10.84
N SER A 116 -14.84 -7.67 -11.17
CA SER A 116 -13.40 -7.50 -11.30
C SER A 116 -13.15 -6.53 -12.45
N LEU A 117 -12.42 -5.43 -12.20
CA LEU A 117 -11.85 -4.62 -13.27
C LEU A 117 -10.71 -5.42 -13.91
N MET A 118 -11.08 -6.33 -14.82
CA MET A 118 -10.15 -7.12 -15.61
C MET A 118 -9.86 -6.38 -16.90
N LEU A 119 -8.58 -6.15 -17.16
CA LEU A 119 -8.10 -5.51 -18.38
C LEU A 119 -7.29 -6.53 -19.19
N TYR A 120 -7.35 -6.40 -20.52
CA TYR A 120 -6.53 -7.19 -21.41
C TYR A 120 -5.07 -6.67 -21.37
N ARG A 121 -4.15 -7.46 -20.79
CA ARG A 121 -2.74 -7.06 -20.65
C ARG A 121 -1.86 -7.83 -21.64
N ASN A 122 -1.02 -7.11 -22.37
CA ASN A 122 -0.04 -7.72 -23.30
C ASN A 122 0.87 -8.73 -22.59
N PHE A 123 1.37 -8.38 -21.40
CA PHE A 123 2.20 -9.28 -20.58
C PHE A 123 1.47 -10.58 -20.24
N PHE A 124 0.16 -10.53 -19.94
CA PHE A 124 -0.61 -11.74 -19.63
C PHE A 124 -0.68 -12.64 -20.85
N HIS A 125 -1.03 -12.08 -22.00
CA HIS A 125 -1.15 -12.82 -23.26
C HIS A 125 0.18 -13.42 -23.73
N GLU A 126 1.29 -12.67 -23.61
CA GLU A 126 2.63 -13.14 -23.98
C GLU A 126 3.04 -14.36 -23.14
N VAL A 127 3.05 -14.21 -21.81
CA VAL A 127 3.41 -15.30 -20.89
C VAL A 127 2.47 -16.49 -21.04
N GLU A 128 1.17 -16.24 -21.20
CA GLU A 128 0.16 -17.26 -21.42
C GLU A 128 0.41 -18.07 -22.70
N SER A 129 0.63 -17.40 -23.84
CA SER A 129 0.86 -18.05 -25.12
C SER A 129 2.09 -18.94 -25.06
N GLU A 130 3.18 -18.45 -24.48
CA GLU A 130 4.42 -19.21 -24.33
C GLU A 130 4.29 -20.36 -23.31
N PHE A 131 3.56 -20.14 -22.21
CA PHE A 131 3.27 -21.15 -21.20
C PHE A 131 2.46 -22.32 -21.78
N LEU A 132 1.43 -22.04 -22.57
CA LEU A 132 0.63 -23.06 -23.26
C LEU A 132 1.45 -23.83 -24.31
N ASN A 133 2.52 -23.22 -24.85
CA ASN A 133 3.50 -23.87 -25.73
C ASN A 133 4.63 -24.60 -24.98
N GLY A 134 4.53 -24.69 -23.65
CA GLY A 134 5.38 -25.55 -22.82
C GLY A 134 6.53 -24.85 -22.08
N GLN A 135 6.58 -23.52 -22.11
CA GLN A 135 7.51 -22.76 -21.27
C GLN A 135 7.07 -22.76 -19.81
N SER A 136 8.01 -22.51 -18.89
CA SER A 136 7.71 -22.33 -17.45
C SER A 136 8.21 -20.97 -16.99
N TYR A 137 7.59 -20.41 -15.96
CA TYR A 137 7.92 -19.08 -15.47
C TYR A 137 8.01 -19.02 -13.95
N VAL A 138 8.91 -18.18 -13.49
CA VAL A 138 8.93 -17.66 -12.12
C VAL A 138 8.69 -16.15 -12.21
N ILE A 139 7.56 -15.69 -11.68
CA ILE A 139 7.14 -14.29 -11.77
C ILE A 139 7.19 -13.63 -10.39
N HIS A 140 8.07 -12.66 -10.23
CA HIS A 140 8.23 -11.93 -8.98
C HIS A 140 7.59 -10.53 -9.04
N GLY A 141 7.33 -9.94 -7.88
CA GLY A 141 6.88 -8.53 -7.79
C GLY A 141 6.42 -8.18 -6.39
N PRO A 142 6.16 -6.89 -6.09
CA PRO A 142 5.74 -6.45 -4.77
C PRO A 142 4.37 -7.06 -4.39
N TYR A 143 4.06 -7.10 -3.10
CA TYR A 143 2.75 -7.59 -2.66
C TYR A 143 1.62 -6.84 -3.37
N GLN A 144 0.59 -7.57 -3.79
CA GLN A 144 -0.60 -7.02 -4.44
C GLN A 144 -0.36 -6.37 -5.82
N SER A 145 0.72 -6.75 -6.50
CA SER A 145 1.01 -6.35 -7.89
C SER A 145 0.18 -7.07 -8.97
N GLY A 146 -0.88 -7.82 -8.61
CA GLY A 146 -1.75 -8.52 -9.57
C GLY A 146 -1.29 -9.94 -9.97
N LYS A 147 -0.26 -10.50 -9.33
CA LYS A 147 0.25 -11.86 -9.60
C LYS A 147 -0.79 -12.96 -9.37
N SER A 148 -1.46 -12.97 -8.21
CA SER A 148 -2.52 -13.96 -7.93
C SER A 148 -3.71 -13.78 -8.87
N THR A 149 -4.01 -12.55 -9.30
CA THR A 149 -5.02 -12.27 -10.33
C THR A 149 -4.64 -12.86 -11.68
N PHE A 150 -3.36 -12.80 -12.07
CA PHE A 150 -2.85 -13.45 -13.27
C PHE A 150 -3.00 -14.98 -13.19
N LEU A 151 -2.65 -15.60 -12.06
CA LEU A 151 -2.87 -17.04 -11.85
C LEU A 151 -4.36 -17.41 -11.90
N PHE A 152 -5.23 -16.56 -11.36
CA PHE A 152 -6.67 -16.76 -11.44
C PHE A 152 -7.18 -16.69 -12.88
N TYR A 153 -6.72 -15.71 -13.66
CA TYR A 153 -7.01 -15.61 -15.09
C TYR A 153 -6.62 -16.89 -15.84
N LEU A 154 -5.38 -17.37 -15.66
CA LEU A 154 -4.90 -18.61 -16.27
C LEU A 154 -5.74 -19.82 -15.85
N ARG A 155 -6.09 -19.92 -14.57
CA ARG A 155 -6.95 -21.00 -14.06
C ARG A 155 -8.29 -21.05 -14.79
N ILE A 156 -8.95 -19.90 -14.96
CA ILE A 156 -10.25 -19.83 -15.63
C ILE A 156 -10.12 -20.27 -17.09
N LYS A 157 -9.05 -19.86 -17.78
CA LYS A 157 -8.83 -20.28 -19.17
C LYS A 157 -8.54 -21.77 -19.29
N LEU A 158 -7.62 -22.31 -18.48
CA LEU A 158 -7.29 -23.74 -18.47
C LEU A 158 -8.52 -24.61 -18.18
N MET A 159 -9.43 -24.12 -17.31
CA MET A 159 -10.71 -24.77 -17.05
C MET A 159 -11.62 -24.74 -18.29
N GLY A 160 -11.73 -23.60 -18.98
CA GLY A 160 -12.53 -23.46 -20.19
C GLY A 160 -12.04 -24.34 -21.35
N GLU A 161 -10.72 -24.55 -21.46
CA GLU A 161 -10.09 -25.41 -22.47
C GLU A 161 -10.06 -26.89 -22.09
N SER A 162 -10.57 -27.26 -20.91
CA SER A 162 -10.49 -28.63 -20.37
C SER A 162 -9.07 -29.18 -20.27
N SER A 163 -8.10 -28.29 -20.04
CA SER A 163 -6.69 -28.63 -19.86
C SER A 163 -6.44 -29.30 -18.50
N ASN A 164 -5.44 -30.19 -18.43
CA ASN A 164 -5.05 -30.80 -17.16
C ASN A 164 -4.19 -29.81 -16.36
N TYR A 165 -4.69 -29.33 -15.23
CA TYR A 165 -4.00 -28.34 -14.42
C TYR A 165 -4.11 -28.58 -12.91
N ALA A 166 -3.15 -28.04 -12.17
CA ALA A 166 -3.15 -27.97 -10.72
C ALA A 166 -2.90 -26.53 -10.27
N HIS A 167 -3.63 -26.06 -9.25
CA HIS A 167 -3.41 -24.76 -8.63
C HIS A 167 -3.35 -24.91 -7.11
N PHE A 168 -2.28 -24.44 -6.50
CA PHE A 168 -2.10 -24.43 -5.05
C PHE A 168 -1.23 -23.24 -4.59
N SER A 169 -1.18 -23.03 -3.28
CA SER A 169 -0.45 -21.93 -2.66
C SER A 169 0.52 -22.47 -1.61
N MET A 170 1.78 -22.04 -1.61
CA MET A 170 2.80 -22.57 -0.71
C MET A 170 2.59 -22.33 0.79
N PRO A 171 1.92 -21.25 1.25
CA PRO A 171 1.46 -21.10 2.63
C PRO A 171 0.63 -22.28 3.17
N GLN A 172 0.05 -23.11 2.30
CA GLN A 172 -0.68 -24.32 2.71
C GLN A 172 0.27 -25.41 3.26
N VAL A 173 1.57 -25.31 2.99
CA VAL A 173 2.61 -26.20 3.53
C VAL A 173 2.94 -25.76 4.96
N GLN A 174 2.09 -26.14 5.91
CA GLN A 174 2.19 -25.73 7.32
C GLN A 174 1.91 -26.87 8.31
N GLY A 175 2.19 -26.60 9.59
CA GLY A 175 1.81 -27.47 10.71
C GLY A 175 2.45 -28.85 10.64
N ASP A 176 1.62 -29.90 10.69
CA ASP A 176 2.08 -31.30 10.68
C ASP A 176 2.86 -31.67 9.41
N ILE A 177 2.64 -30.97 8.29
CA ILE A 177 3.41 -31.13 7.05
C ILE A 177 4.88 -30.75 7.26
N LEU A 178 5.17 -29.83 8.19
CA LEU A 178 6.53 -29.37 8.50
C LEU A 178 7.23 -30.21 9.58
N LYS A 179 6.58 -31.23 10.17
CA LYS A 179 7.21 -32.12 11.17
C LYS A 179 8.20 -33.11 10.52
N ASN A 180 7.85 -33.65 9.35
CA ASN A 180 8.76 -34.39 8.47
C ASN A 180 8.71 -33.71 7.11
N LYS A 181 9.56 -32.70 6.90
CA LYS A 181 9.39 -31.74 5.81
C LYS A 181 9.48 -32.38 4.44
N ARG A 182 10.40 -33.34 4.23
CA ARG A 182 10.51 -34.04 2.95
C ARG A 182 9.26 -34.85 2.65
N GLN A 183 8.85 -35.73 3.56
CA GLN A 183 7.67 -36.55 3.32
C GLN A 183 6.38 -35.72 3.29
N GLY A 184 6.27 -34.70 4.14
CA GLY A 184 5.17 -33.76 4.15
C GLY A 184 5.06 -33.00 2.84
N PHE A 185 6.18 -32.50 2.31
CA PHE A 185 6.23 -31.81 1.01
C PHE A 185 5.76 -32.73 -0.12
N PHE A 186 6.28 -33.96 -0.22
CA PHE A 186 5.83 -34.90 -1.25
C PHE A 186 4.37 -35.33 -1.09
N ASN A 187 3.89 -35.53 0.13
CA ASN A 187 2.47 -35.78 0.40
C ASN A 187 1.58 -34.62 -0.06
N PHE A 188 2.03 -33.37 0.16
CA PHE A 188 1.31 -32.18 -0.26
C PHE A 188 1.31 -32.03 -1.78
N ILE A 189 2.48 -32.06 -2.42
CA ILE A 189 2.62 -31.86 -3.86
C ILE A 189 1.94 -32.97 -4.64
N SER A 190 2.14 -34.24 -4.29
CA SER A 190 1.43 -35.36 -4.95
C SER A 190 -0.08 -35.22 -4.83
N ASN A 191 -0.59 -34.77 -3.68
CA ASN A 191 -2.02 -34.56 -3.50
C ASN A 191 -2.53 -33.36 -4.32
N ALA A 192 -1.74 -32.29 -4.41
CA ALA A 192 -2.10 -31.11 -5.21
C ALA A 192 -2.15 -31.45 -6.71
N LEU A 193 -1.12 -32.13 -7.22
CA LEU A 193 -0.91 -32.43 -8.64
C LEU A 193 -1.71 -33.64 -9.11
N LEU A 194 -1.73 -34.73 -8.34
CA LEU A 194 -2.21 -36.05 -8.76
C LEU A 194 -3.44 -36.53 -7.97
N LYS A 195 -3.90 -35.76 -6.97
CA LYS A 195 -5.00 -36.11 -6.06
C LYS A 195 -4.77 -37.41 -5.27
N LYS A 196 -3.50 -37.77 -5.04
CA LYS A 196 -3.06 -38.92 -4.26
C LYS A 196 -1.96 -38.49 -3.28
N ARG A 197 -1.89 -39.08 -2.09
CA ARG A 197 -0.74 -38.91 -1.18
C ARG A 197 0.28 -39.99 -1.48
N LEU A 198 1.38 -39.61 -2.09
CA LEU A 198 2.40 -40.54 -2.58
C LEU A 198 3.75 -40.27 -1.88
N SER A 199 4.57 -41.32 -1.80
CA SER A 199 5.99 -41.15 -1.52
C SER A 199 6.69 -40.39 -2.64
N GLU A 200 7.91 -39.95 -2.38
CA GLU A 200 8.76 -39.29 -3.38
C GLU A 200 8.94 -40.11 -4.66
N THR A 201 9.33 -41.38 -4.53
CA THR A 201 9.58 -42.27 -5.68
C THR A 201 8.31 -42.51 -6.50
N GLU A 202 7.17 -42.71 -5.83
CA GLU A 202 5.88 -42.88 -6.49
C GLU A 202 5.43 -41.59 -7.20
N THR A 203 5.69 -40.42 -6.60
CA THR A 203 5.36 -39.12 -7.18
C THR A 203 6.09 -38.91 -8.51
N PHE A 204 7.41 -39.14 -8.54
CA PHE A 204 8.18 -39.03 -9.79
C PHE A 204 7.80 -40.11 -10.81
N GLY A 205 7.51 -41.33 -10.36
CA GLY A 205 7.02 -42.40 -11.22
C GLY A 205 5.74 -42.02 -11.97
N GLU A 206 4.76 -41.41 -11.29
CA GLU A 206 3.53 -40.93 -11.92
C GLU A 206 3.76 -39.72 -12.84
N ILE A 207 4.58 -38.76 -12.40
CA ILE A 207 4.95 -37.58 -13.19
C ILE A 207 5.60 -37.95 -14.53
N ASN A 208 6.56 -38.88 -14.51
CA ASN A 208 7.30 -39.28 -15.70
C ASN A 208 6.43 -40.09 -16.69
N ASN A 209 5.31 -40.65 -16.22
CA ASN A 209 4.37 -41.41 -17.03
C ASN A 209 3.15 -40.60 -17.51
N LEU A 210 3.13 -39.27 -17.27
CA LEU A 210 2.06 -38.40 -17.75
C LEU A 210 2.00 -38.44 -19.28
N SER A 211 0.85 -38.85 -19.83
CA SER A 211 0.58 -38.90 -21.27
C SER A 211 0.07 -37.57 -21.85
N LYS A 212 -0.34 -36.64 -20.99
CA LYS A 212 -0.82 -35.31 -21.34
C LYS A 212 -0.06 -34.26 -20.54
N PRO A 213 0.15 -33.05 -21.09
CA PRO A 213 0.72 -31.94 -20.36
C PRO A 213 -0.05 -31.65 -19.07
N LEU A 214 0.67 -31.34 -17.99
CA LEU A 214 0.15 -30.86 -16.72
C LEU A 214 0.64 -29.43 -16.49
N PHE A 215 -0.30 -28.49 -16.39
CA PHE A 215 -0.03 -27.09 -16.11
C PHE A 215 -0.17 -26.80 -14.61
N ILE A 216 0.91 -26.31 -13.99
CA ILE A 216 0.97 -26.08 -12.54
C ILE A 216 1.00 -24.58 -12.26
N LEU A 217 0.04 -24.11 -11.47
CA LEU A 217 -0.05 -22.72 -11.00
C LEU A 217 0.29 -22.69 -9.50
N ILE A 218 1.32 -21.93 -9.14
CA ILE A 218 1.86 -21.92 -7.77
C ILE A 218 1.83 -20.49 -7.23
N ASP A 219 0.97 -20.24 -6.26
CA ASP A 219 0.87 -18.93 -5.60
C ASP A 219 1.76 -18.85 -4.36
N GLU A 220 2.19 -17.63 -4.03
CA GLU A 220 3.01 -17.31 -2.86
C GLU A 220 4.28 -18.19 -2.76
N PHE A 221 4.96 -18.44 -3.88
CA PHE A 221 6.04 -19.42 -3.98
C PHE A 221 7.24 -19.10 -3.08
N GLN A 222 7.44 -17.84 -2.70
CA GLN A 222 8.52 -17.43 -1.78
C GLN A 222 8.40 -18.06 -0.38
N PHE A 223 7.28 -18.69 -0.03
CA PHE A 223 7.17 -19.42 1.23
C PHE A 223 8.07 -20.66 1.31
N ILE A 224 8.66 -21.12 0.20
CA ILE A 224 9.73 -22.13 0.28
C ILE A 224 10.95 -21.66 1.10
N PHE A 225 11.15 -20.35 1.23
CA PHE A 225 12.26 -19.76 1.99
C PHE A 225 12.00 -19.71 3.51
N THR A 226 10.83 -20.12 4.00
CA THR A 226 10.55 -20.10 5.45
C THR A 226 11.40 -21.09 6.23
N ASP A 227 11.90 -22.14 5.59
CA ASP A 227 12.75 -23.16 6.20
C ASP A 227 13.76 -23.69 5.18
N ARG A 228 15.01 -23.90 5.62
CA ARG A 228 16.11 -24.34 4.74
C ARG A 228 15.88 -25.74 4.16
N GLU A 229 15.32 -26.66 4.93
CA GLU A 229 15.03 -28.02 4.47
C GLU A 229 13.85 -28.00 3.48
N LEU A 230 12.83 -27.16 3.72
CA LEU A 230 11.74 -26.96 2.75
C LEU A 230 12.26 -26.44 1.41
N LEU A 231 13.13 -25.42 1.43
CA LEU A 231 13.79 -24.90 0.22
C LEU A 231 14.55 -26.00 -0.53
N ASN A 232 15.33 -26.81 0.19
CA ASN A 232 16.13 -27.88 -0.41
C ASN A 232 15.24 -28.95 -1.06
N VAL A 233 14.15 -29.35 -0.40
CA VAL A 233 13.22 -30.34 -0.97
C VAL A 233 12.48 -29.77 -2.17
N ALA A 234 12.07 -28.51 -2.13
CA ALA A 234 11.47 -27.84 -3.28
C ALA A 234 12.45 -27.80 -4.46
N LYS A 235 13.70 -27.35 -4.25
CA LYS A 235 14.75 -27.36 -5.27
C LYS A 235 14.95 -28.75 -5.86
N HIS A 236 15.03 -29.79 -5.02
CA HIS A 236 15.13 -31.17 -5.50
C HIS A 236 13.96 -31.55 -6.43
N PHE A 237 12.72 -31.26 -6.00
CA PHE A 237 11.54 -31.53 -6.83
C PHE A 237 11.59 -30.80 -8.18
N PHE A 238 11.87 -29.50 -8.20
CA PHE A 238 11.92 -28.71 -9.44
C PHE A 238 13.06 -29.13 -10.37
N ARG A 239 14.20 -29.55 -9.82
CA ARG A 239 15.30 -30.12 -10.60
C ARG A 239 14.87 -31.40 -11.32
N GLU A 240 14.21 -32.32 -10.62
CA GLU A 240 13.74 -33.58 -11.21
C GLU A 240 12.67 -33.35 -12.30
N ILE A 241 11.70 -32.47 -12.05
CA ILE A 241 10.65 -32.19 -13.05
C ILE A 241 11.11 -31.30 -14.20
N SER A 242 12.29 -30.67 -14.12
CA SER A 242 12.83 -29.87 -15.22
C SER A 242 13.12 -30.70 -16.47
N ASN A 243 13.39 -32.00 -16.31
CA ASN A 243 13.55 -32.93 -17.42
C ASN A 243 12.22 -33.51 -17.93
N ALA A 244 11.12 -33.36 -17.19
CA ALA A 244 9.82 -33.87 -17.59
C ALA A 244 9.21 -32.96 -18.67
N MET A 245 9.08 -33.47 -19.90
CA MET A 245 8.56 -32.70 -21.04
C MET A 245 7.12 -32.23 -20.80
N ASN A 246 6.29 -33.05 -20.14
CA ASN A 246 4.86 -32.83 -19.96
C ASN A 246 4.49 -32.05 -18.69
N ILE A 247 5.46 -31.42 -18.01
CA ILE A 247 5.16 -30.56 -16.86
C ILE A 247 5.57 -29.12 -17.17
N HIS A 248 4.62 -28.20 -16.99
CA HIS A 248 4.86 -26.77 -17.15
C HIS A 248 4.36 -26.06 -15.91
N TYR A 249 5.10 -25.07 -15.40
CA TYR A 249 4.68 -24.36 -14.20
C TYR A 249 4.83 -22.84 -14.32
N ILE A 250 3.92 -22.13 -13.66
CA ILE A 250 4.07 -20.71 -13.33
C ILE A 250 4.04 -20.60 -11.81
N ALA A 251 5.15 -20.12 -11.26
CA ALA A 251 5.27 -19.84 -9.84
C ALA A 251 5.35 -18.33 -9.62
N VAL A 252 4.52 -17.78 -8.73
CA VAL A 252 4.50 -16.34 -8.46
C VAL A 252 4.83 -16.02 -7.01
N GLY A 253 5.47 -14.88 -6.76
CA GLY A 253 5.85 -14.49 -5.41
C GLY A 253 6.53 -13.14 -5.30
N THR A 254 7.16 -12.86 -4.15
CA THR A 254 7.91 -11.60 -3.95
C THR A 254 9.27 -11.63 -4.62
N PHE A 255 10.01 -10.51 -4.54
CA PHE A 255 11.37 -10.39 -5.05
C PHE A 255 12.33 -11.46 -4.50
N ARG A 256 12.02 -12.08 -3.35
CA ARG A 256 12.77 -13.21 -2.78
C ARG A 256 13.01 -14.34 -3.77
N LEU A 257 12.12 -14.53 -4.74
CA LEU A 257 12.29 -15.54 -5.79
C LEU A 257 13.57 -15.35 -6.62
N MET A 258 14.14 -14.16 -6.66
CA MET A 258 15.42 -13.91 -7.33
C MET A 258 16.59 -14.65 -6.67
N ASP A 259 16.47 -15.05 -5.40
CA ASP A 259 17.47 -15.90 -4.75
C ASP A 259 17.57 -17.30 -5.38
N LEU A 260 16.58 -17.73 -6.17
CA LEU A 260 16.62 -19.00 -6.89
C LEU A 260 17.61 -18.99 -8.05
N LEU A 261 18.05 -17.81 -8.52
CA LEU A 261 19.09 -17.67 -9.54
C LEU A 261 20.50 -17.83 -8.97
N LYS A 262 20.67 -17.82 -7.64
CA LYS A 262 21.98 -18.02 -7.02
C LYS A 262 22.45 -19.44 -7.27
N ASP A 263 23.70 -19.55 -7.73
CA ASP A 263 24.39 -20.82 -7.87
C ASP A 263 24.43 -21.55 -6.52
N ASP A 264 23.90 -22.77 -6.48
CA ASP A 264 23.95 -23.65 -5.33
C ASP A 264 25.06 -24.69 -5.41
N GLY A 265 25.99 -24.53 -6.36
CA GLY A 265 27.16 -25.39 -6.58
C GLY A 265 26.82 -26.68 -7.32
N GLU A 266 25.61 -26.77 -7.86
CA GLU A 266 25.08 -27.97 -8.52
C GLU A 266 25.19 -27.84 -10.03
N LEU A 267 25.36 -28.97 -10.71
CA LEU A 267 25.60 -28.99 -12.16
C LEU A 267 24.41 -28.43 -12.98
N ILE A 268 23.19 -28.54 -12.43
CA ILE A 268 21.95 -28.13 -13.09
C ILE A 268 21.12 -27.30 -12.11
N SER A 269 20.85 -26.04 -12.49
CA SER A 269 19.93 -25.18 -11.75
C SER A 269 18.55 -25.85 -11.64
N PRO A 270 17.96 -25.94 -10.43
CA PRO A 270 16.63 -26.50 -10.22
C PRO A 270 15.51 -25.85 -11.07
N PHE A 271 15.74 -24.64 -11.56
CA PHE A 271 14.77 -23.84 -12.30
C PHE A 271 15.23 -23.50 -13.72
N ASN A 272 16.15 -24.29 -14.29
CA ASN A 272 16.68 -24.07 -15.65
C ASN A 272 15.59 -24.08 -16.75
N LYS A 273 14.46 -24.75 -16.51
CA LYS A 273 13.30 -24.77 -17.41
C LYS A 273 12.47 -23.48 -17.35
N ALA A 274 12.67 -22.64 -16.33
CA ALA A 274 11.83 -21.47 -16.10
C ALA A 274 12.53 -20.15 -16.44
N SER A 275 11.80 -19.28 -17.12
CA SER A 275 12.17 -17.88 -17.32
C SER A 275 11.74 -17.05 -16.12
N PHE A 276 12.59 -16.11 -15.69
CA PHE A 276 12.32 -15.25 -14.53
C PHE A 276 11.88 -13.87 -14.98
N TYR A 277 10.67 -13.47 -14.63
CA TYR A 277 10.11 -12.16 -14.98
C TYR A 277 9.65 -11.37 -13.76
N GLN A 278 9.73 -10.05 -13.88
CA GLN A 278 9.08 -9.14 -12.96
C GLN A 278 7.67 -8.84 -13.46
N MET A 279 6.66 -8.92 -12.59
CA MET A 279 5.29 -8.53 -12.90
C MET A 279 5.23 -7.03 -13.16
N PRO A 280 4.88 -6.57 -14.37
CA PRO A 280 4.86 -5.15 -14.70
C PRO A 280 3.72 -4.42 -13.99
N LEU A 281 4.04 -3.21 -13.50
CA LEU A 281 3.03 -2.23 -13.09
C LEU A 281 2.15 -1.85 -14.28
N PHE A 282 0.96 -1.31 -13.99
CA PHE A 282 0.09 -0.80 -15.05
C PHE A 282 0.69 0.46 -15.68
N THR A 283 0.65 0.53 -17.00
CA THR A 283 0.98 1.76 -17.73
C THR A 283 -0.12 2.82 -17.54
N THR A 284 0.21 4.08 -17.83
CA THR A 284 -0.79 5.17 -17.87
C THR A 284 -1.95 4.86 -18.82
N GLN A 285 -1.68 4.19 -19.94
CA GLN A 285 -2.70 3.77 -20.89
C GLN A 285 -3.63 2.71 -20.28
N GLU A 286 -3.06 1.63 -19.72
CA GLU A 286 -3.85 0.58 -19.07
C GLU A 286 -4.69 1.13 -17.91
N MET A 287 -4.15 2.04 -17.10
CA MET A 287 -4.94 2.71 -16.06
C MET A 287 -6.04 3.62 -16.63
N GLY A 288 -5.80 4.25 -17.78
CA GLY A 288 -6.82 5.00 -18.51
C GLY A 288 -8.01 4.11 -18.86
N GLU A 289 -7.75 2.96 -19.46
CA GLU A 289 -8.76 1.96 -19.80
C GLU A 289 -9.49 1.41 -18.55
N LEU A 290 -8.79 1.20 -17.43
CA LEU A 290 -9.41 0.80 -16.15
C LEU A 290 -10.41 1.85 -15.64
N PHE A 291 -10.13 3.14 -15.79
CA PHE A 291 -11.11 4.19 -15.44
C PHE A 291 -12.32 4.17 -16.35
N ASP A 292 -12.15 3.86 -17.63
CA ASP A 292 -13.26 3.79 -18.57
C ASP A 292 -14.15 2.58 -18.26
N LEU A 293 -13.54 1.44 -17.91
CA LEU A 293 -14.26 0.27 -17.37
C LEU A 293 -14.94 0.57 -16.03
N TYR A 294 -14.29 1.32 -15.14
CA TYR A 294 -14.88 1.76 -13.89
C TYR A 294 -16.13 2.62 -14.14
N LYS A 295 -16.02 3.58 -15.07
CA LYS A 295 -17.14 4.43 -15.45
C LYS A 295 -18.31 3.63 -16.01
N LEU A 296 -18.02 2.66 -16.89
CA LEU A 296 -19.04 1.85 -17.54
C LEU A 296 -19.77 0.93 -16.56
N ASN A 297 -19.05 0.32 -15.62
CA ASN A 297 -19.57 -0.81 -14.83
C ASN A 297 -19.94 -0.44 -13.38
N PHE A 298 -19.47 0.68 -12.85
CA PHE A 298 -19.62 1.01 -11.43
C PHE A 298 -20.12 2.42 -11.16
N ASP A 299 -19.72 3.39 -11.97
CA ASP A 299 -20.00 4.80 -11.71
C ASP A 299 -20.10 5.59 -13.02
N GLU A 300 -21.31 5.75 -13.55
CA GLU A 300 -21.55 6.43 -14.82
C GLU A 300 -21.00 7.87 -14.87
N VAL A 301 -20.87 8.53 -13.71
CA VAL A 301 -20.25 9.86 -13.59
C VAL A 301 -18.74 9.75 -13.84
N GLY A 302 -18.14 8.68 -13.32
CA GLY A 302 -16.71 8.40 -13.43
C GLY A 302 -15.85 9.35 -12.60
N VAL A 303 -14.57 9.40 -12.93
CA VAL A 303 -13.58 10.26 -12.27
C VAL A 303 -13.24 11.44 -13.18
N LEU A 304 -13.18 12.65 -12.61
CA LEU A 304 -12.79 13.85 -13.34
C LEU A 304 -11.37 13.71 -13.94
N PRO A 305 -11.10 14.24 -15.15
CA PRO A 305 -9.81 14.05 -15.84
C PRO A 305 -8.58 14.41 -14.99
N ASP A 306 -8.57 15.59 -14.35
CA ASP A 306 -7.43 16.02 -13.53
C ASP A 306 -7.21 15.09 -12.33
N LEU A 307 -8.29 14.55 -11.77
CA LEU A 307 -8.22 13.62 -10.66
C LEU A 307 -7.81 12.21 -11.11
N ARG A 308 -8.18 11.78 -12.33
CA ARG A 308 -7.65 10.55 -12.95
C ARG A 308 -6.14 10.62 -13.05
N THR A 309 -5.62 11.73 -13.58
CA THR A 309 -4.16 11.97 -13.66
C THR A 309 -3.52 11.89 -12.27
N ARG A 310 -4.14 12.50 -11.25
CA ARG A 310 -3.59 12.45 -9.90
C ARG A 310 -3.57 11.04 -9.29
N ILE A 311 -4.64 10.28 -9.46
CA ILE A 311 -4.72 8.89 -8.98
C ILE A 311 -3.70 8.00 -9.70
N ILE A 312 -3.49 8.21 -11.01
CA ILE A 312 -2.46 7.51 -11.79
C ILE A 312 -1.08 7.80 -11.22
N GLU A 313 -0.73 9.08 -11.06
CA GLU A 313 0.56 9.52 -10.50
C GLU A 313 0.79 8.90 -9.12
N GLU A 314 -0.18 8.98 -8.21
CA GLU A 314 -0.04 8.48 -6.84
C GLU A 314 0.01 6.95 -6.73
N SER A 315 -0.68 6.25 -7.62
CA SER A 315 -0.62 4.79 -7.67
C SER A 315 0.67 4.26 -8.27
N CYS A 316 1.35 5.06 -9.11
CA CYS A 316 2.49 4.65 -9.92
C CYS A 316 2.23 3.37 -10.75
N GLY A 317 0.98 3.08 -11.11
CA GLY A 317 0.62 1.83 -11.78
C GLY A 317 0.50 0.60 -10.87
N HIS A 318 0.71 0.75 -9.56
CA HIS A 318 0.55 -0.33 -8.61
C HIS A 318 -0.95 -0.67 -8.41
N PRO A 319 -1.41 -1.89 -8.75
CA PRO A 319 -2.83 -2.24 -8.76
C PRO A 319 -3.54 -1.99 -7.43
N ALA A 320 -2.95 -2.41 -6.30
CA ALA A 320 -3.59 -2.23 -5.01
C ALA A 320 -3.64 -0.76 -4.57
N SER A 321 -2.58 0.00 -4.82
CA SER A 321 -2.56 1.44 -4.54
C SER A 321 -3.62 2.16 -5.37
N PHE A 322 -3.71 1.83 -6.67
CA PHE A 322 -4.77 2.35 -7.55
C PHE A 322 -6.16 2.05 -6.99
N MET A 323 -6.43 0.82 -6.56
CA MET A 323 -7.73 0.45 -6.02
C MET A 323 -8.06 1.13 -4.68
N ILE A 324 -7.07 1.34 -3.80
CA ILE A 324 -7.25 2.13 -2.57
C ILE A 324 -7.69 3.55 -2.92
N LEU A 325 -7.00 4.19 -3.86
CA LEU A 325 -7.28 5.55 -4.28
C LEU A 325 -8.64 5.66 -4.98
N LEU A 326 -9.00 4.71 -5.83
CA LEU A 326 -10.29 4.68 -6.50
C LEU A 326 -11.44 4.51 -5.49
N LYS A 327 -11.24 3.70 -4.44
CA LYS A 327 -12.24 3.51 -3.37
C LYS A 327 -12.38 4.74 -2.48
N LEU A 328 -11.28 5.43 -2.18
CA LEU A 328 -11.29 6.73 -1.51
C LEU A 328 -12.09 7.75 -2.32
N PHE A 329 -11.82 7.84 -3.63
CA PHE A 329 -12.61 8.67 -4.53
C PHE A 329 -14.10 8.28 -4.48
N TYR A 330 -14.41 6.99 -4.58
CA TYR A 330 -15.78 6.49 -4.59
C TYR A 330 -16.58 6.91 -3.35
N HIS A 331 -15.99 6.77 -2.16
CA HIS A 331 -16.67 7.09 -0.91
C HIS A 331 -16.80 8.59 -0.63
N PHE A 332 -15.83 9.42 -1.05
CA PHE A 332 -15.78 10.82 -0.62
C PHE A 332 -16.10 11.84 -1.73
N ARG A 333 -16.06 11.44 -3.00
CA ARG A 333 -16.25 12.32 -4.17
C ARG A 333 -15.47 13.64 -4.11
N PRO A 334 -14.17 13.63 -3.78
CA PRO A 334 -13.41 14.87 -3.65
C PRO A 334 -13.25 15.57 -5.00
N THR A 335 -13.24 16.90 -4.95
CA THR A 335 -12.64 17.73 -6.00
C THR A 335 -11.11 17.59 -5.99
N LEU A 336 -10.44 18.10 -7.02
CA LEU A 336 -8.97 18.11 -7.08
C LEU A 336 -8.34 18.79 -5.85
N ASN A 337 -8.90 19.91 -5.40
CA ASN A 337 -8.41 20.67 -4.25
C ASN A 337 -8.64 19.94 -2.92
N GLN A 338 -9.66 19.10 -2.83
CA GLN A 338 -9.96 18.31 -1.63
C GLN A 338 -9.19 16.98 -1.57
N TRP A 339 -8.61 16.53 -2.69
CA TRP A 339 -8.00 15.21 -2.81
C TRP A 339 -6.93 14.94 -1.75
N ALA A 340 -5.96 15.86 -1.60
CA ALA A 340 -4.87 15.70 -0.64
C ALA A 340 -5.38 15.57 0.81
N ARG A 341 -6.43 16.32 1.15
CA ARG A 341 -7.06 16.28 2.48
C ARG A 341 -7.81 14.98 2.71
N VAL A 342 -8.61 14.53 1.74
CA VAL A 342 -9.32 13.25 1.81
C VAL A 342 -8.33 12.11 1.97
N LEU A 343 -7.26 12.11 1.19
CA LEU A 343 -6.21 11.12 1.27
C LEU A 343 -5.56 11.13 2.66
N GLN A 344 -5.10 12.29 3.14
CA GLN A 344 -4.43 12.40 4.44
C GLN A 344 -5.32 11.99 5.62
N GLY A 345 -6.60 12.36 5.60
CA GLY A 345 -7.52 12.07 6.69
C GLY A 345 -8.04 10.64 6.73
N ASN A 346 -7.98 9.90 5.61
CA ASN A 346 -8.69 8.63 5.48
C ASN A 346 -7.82 7.45 5.03
N LEU A 347 -6.64 7.67 4.43
CA LEU A 347 -5.83 6.61 3.81
C LEU A 347 -5.67 5.39 4.73
N GLU A 348 -5.29 5.61 5.99
CA GLU A 348 -5.04 4.56 6.99
C GLU A 348 -6.22 3.56 7.11
N ARG A 349 -7.47 4.02 6.96
CA ARG A 349 -8.67 3.15 7.06
C ARG A 349 -8.83 2.19 5.88
N TYR A 350 -8.18 2.49 4.75
CA TYR A 350 -8.21 1.69 3.52
C TYR A 350 -6.98 0.82 3.38
N MET A 351 -5.94 1.09 4.18
CA MET A 351 -4.75 0.27 4.26
C MET A 351 -5.09 -1.09 4.88
N ASN A 352 -4.76 -2.16 4.16
CA ASN A 352 -5.02 -3.54 4.57
C ASN A 352 -3.82 -4.17 5.32
N GLY A 353 -3.89 -5.49 5.57
CA GLY A 353 -2.85 -6.24 6.29
C GLY A 353 -1.43 -6.11 5.69
N THR A 354 -1.29 -5.85 4.39
CA THR A 354 0.02 -5.63 3.74
C THR A 354 0.72 -4.39 4.27
N HIS A 355 -0.01 -3.31 4.50
CA HIS A 355 0.56 -2.05 5.01
C HIS A 355 0.93 -2.16 6.48
N ARG A 356 0.15 -2.92 7.27
CA ARG A 356 0.54 -3.30 8.63
C ARG A 356 1.82 -4.13 8.63
N LYS A 357 1.91 -5.16 7.78
CA LYS A 357 3.12 -5.96 7.63
C LYS A 357 4.33 -5.12 7.22
N LEU A 358 4.16 -4.19 6.27
CA LEU A 358 5.21 -3.25 5.88
C LEU A 358 5.70 -2.42 7.07
N LYS A 359 4.76 -1.87 7.85
CA LYS A 359 5.07 -1.09 9.05
C LYS A 359 5.81 -1.94 10.09
N ASP A 360 5.33 -3.14 10.38
CA ASP A 360 5.97 -4.07 11.32
C ASP A 360 7.41 -4.42 10.88
N GLU A 361 7.63 -4.65 9.58
CA GLU A 361 8.96 -4.92 9.01
C GLU A 361 9.89 -3.69 9.11
N ILE A 362 9.36 -2.47 8.93
CA ILE A 362 10.12 -1.22 9.10
C ILE A 362 10.43 -0.95 10.58
N GLU A 363 9.49 -1.25 11.48
CA GLU A 363 9.70 -1.11 12.93
C GLU A 363 10.75 -2.10 13.46
N ALA A 364 10.86 -3.27 12.83
CA ALA A 364 11.88 -4.28 13.12
C ALA A 364 13.26 -3.98 12.49
N MET A 365 13.38 -2.96 11.64
CA MET A 365 14.66 -2.55 11.05
C MET A 365 15.61 -2.00 12.11
N ASP A 366 16.90 -2.29 11.95
CA ASP A 366 17.92 -1.69 12.81
C ASP A 366 18.14 -0.19 12.50
N GLY A 367 18.95 0.49 13.32
CA GLY A 367 19.18 1.93 13.17
C GLY A 367 19.85 2.34 11.86
N ASN A 368 20.69 1.48 11.27
CA ASN A 368 21.33 1.74 9.97
C ASN A 368 20.32 1.52 8.84
N GLU A 369 19.50 0.48 8.94
CA GLU A 369 18.47 0.17 7.97
C GLU A 369 17.41 1.30 7.90
N ARG A 370 16.92 1.75 9.05
CA ARG A 370 15.96 2.87 9.12
C ARG A 370 16.58 4.16 8.60
N ALA A 371 17.84 4.45 8.94
CA ALA A 371 18.53 5.62 8.43
C ALA A 371 18.64 5.60 6.90
N TYR A 372 18.99 4.45 6.31
CA TYR A 372 19.04 4.29 4.87
C TYR A 372 17.65 4.45 4.23
N LEU A 373 16.60 3.87 4.81
CA LEU A 373 15.24 4.06 4.31
C LEU A 373 14.81 5.54 4.39
N CYS A 374 15.17 6.27 5.46
CA CYS A 374 14.99 7.72 5.52
C CYS A 374 15.73 8.43 4.38
N GLU A 375 16.99 8.07 4.11
CA GLU A 375 17.73 8.64 2.97
C GLU A 375 17.02 8.40 1.64
N LEU A 376 16.40 7.23 1.44
CA LEU A 376 15.66 6.95 0.21
C LEU A 376 14.39 7.80 0.07
N THR A 377 13.77 8.24 1.17
CA THR A 377 12.60 9.13 1.07
C THR A 377 12.93 10.49 0.44
N ASP A 378 14.21 10.88 0.38
CA ASP A 378 14.66 12.05 -0.38
C ASP A 378 14.46 11.90 -1.89
N TYR A 379 14.20 10.70 -2.41
CA TYR A 379 13.82 10.54 -3.81
C TYR A 379 12.32 10.77 -4.04
N GLN A 380 11.49 10.81 -3.01
CA GLN A 380 10.03 11.03 -3.10
C GLN A 380 9.39 10.18 -4.22
N GLN A 381 8.68 10.82 -5.15
CA GLN A 381 8.00 10.21 -6.31
C GLN A 381 8.94 10.00 -7.51
N ASP A 382 10.23 10.33 -7.37
CA ASP A 382 11.21 10.19 -8.42
C ASP A 382 11.81 8.78 -8.49
N HIS A 383 12.51 8.52 -9.59
CA HIS A 383 13.28 7.29 -9.80
C HIS A 383 14.77 7.59 -9.76
N TRP A 384 15.54 6.76 -9.08
CA TRP A 384 16.99 6.88 -8.98
C TRP A 384 17.71 5.71 -9.64
N SER A 385 18.98 5.92 -9.95
CA SER A 385 19.82 4.89 -10.55
C SER A 385 20.32 3.90 -9.50
N MET A 386 20.26 2.62 -9.84
CA MET A 386 20.84 1.52 -9.05
C MET A 386 21.51 0.53 -10.01
N GLU A 387 22.59 -0.12 -9.58
CA GLU A 387 23.23 -1.18 -10.36
C GLU A 387 22.39 -2.46 -10.26
N LEU A 388 21.68 -2.80 -11.35
CA LEU A 388 20.73 -3.92 -11.41
C LEU A 388 21.15 -5.02 -12.40
N SER A 389 22.38 -4.94 -12.92
CA SER A 389 22.92 -5.89 -13.91
C SER A 389 22.97 -7.33 -13.38
N ASP A 390 23.19 -7.50 -12.08
CA ASP A 390 23.19 -8.78 -11.40
C ASP A 390 22.39 -8.68 -10.09
N LEU A 391 21.11 -9.08 -10.16
CA LEU A 391 20.19 -9.03 -9.03
C LEU A 391 20.62 -9.95 -7.87
N THR A 392 21.55 -10.88 -8.09
CA THR A 392 22.08 -11.74 -7.02
C THR A 392 23.13 -11.05 -6.15
N LYS A 393 23.69 -9.92 -6.61
CA LYS A 393 24.75 -9.14 -5.94
C LYS A 393 24.26 -7.85 -5.28
N LEU A 394 22.94 -7.65 -5.20
CA LEU A 394 22.36 -6.51 -4.50
C LEU A 394 22.83 -6.49 -3.04
N LYS A 395 23.03 -5.28 -2.49
CA LYS A 395 23.31 -5.11 -1.06
C LYS A 395 22.14 -5.68 -0.25
N ASP A 396 22.45 -6.27 0.90
CA ASP A 396 21.45 -6.93 1.75
C ASP A 396 20.27 -6.02 2.09
N ILE A 397 20.54 -4.74 2.34
CA ILE A 397 19.49 -3.75 2.63
C ILE A 397 18.58 -3.46 1.43
N ASP A 398 19.16 -3.24 0.24
CA ASP A 398 18.38 -2.98 -0.99
C ASP A 398 17.51 -4.18 -1.31
N LYS A 399 18.10 -5.38 -1.21
CA LYS A 399 17.40 -6.65 -1.39
C LYS A 399 16.24 -6.80 -0.39
N LYS A 400 16.45 -6.52 0.89
CA LYS A 400 15.39 -6.55 1.92
C LYS A 400 14.24 -5.61 1.55
N LEU A 401 14.53 -4.41 1.06
CA LEU A 401 13.50 -3.45 0.64
C LEU A 401 12.70 -3.94 -0.59
N PHE A 402 13.34 -4.61 -1.55
CA PHE A 402 12.64 -5.27 -2.66
C PHE A 402 11.80 -6.47 -2.19
N ASP A 403 12.33 -7.30 -1.29
CA ASP A 403 11.67 -8.50 -0.74
C ASP A 403 10.35 -8.16 -0.02
N ILE A 404 10.38 -7.06 0.72
CA ILE A 404 9.22 -6.52 1.45
C ILE A 404 8.25 -5.81 0.49
N GLY A 405 8.70 -5.39 -0.70
CA GLY A 405 7.91 -4.69 -1.71
C GLY A 405 7.87 -3.17 -1.54
N ILE A 406 8.83 -2.59 -0.83
CA ILE A 406 8.99 -1.13 -0.72
C ILE A 406 9.50 -0.54 -2.04
N LEU A 407 10.50 -1.21 -2.62
CA LEU A 407 11.12 -0.80 -3.88
C LEU A 407 10.63 -1.63 -5.05
N TYR A 408 10.67 -1.02 -6.24
CA TYR A 408 10.33 -1.65 -7.51
C TYR A 408 11.34 -1.23 -8.59
N ILE A 409 11.75 -2.20 -9.42
CA ILE A 409 12.61 -1.95 -10.58
C ILE A 409 11.73 -1.42 -11.71
N MET A 410 11.92 -0.15 -12.06
CA MET A 410 11.08 0.56 -13.04
C MET A 410 11.60 0.39 -14.47
N ASP A 411 12.92 0.27 -14.62
CA ASP A 411 13.62 0.06 -15.89
C ASP A 411 15.03 -0.50 -15.59
N SER A 412 15.78 -0.81 -16.64
CA SER A 412 17.08 -1.49 -16.73
C SER A 412 18.14 -1.06 -15.70
N ASN A 413 18.06 0.13 -15.13
CA ASN A 413 18.89 0.59 -13.98
C ASN A 413 18.16 1.65 -13.12
N LYS A 414 16.83 1.65 -13.13
CA LYS A 414 16.01 2.66 -12.43
C LYS A 414 15.16 1.99 -11.36
N VAL A 415 15.20 2.54 -10.17
CA VAL A 415 14.44 2.07 -9.01
C VAL A 415 13.58 3.22 -8.48
N GLY A 416 12.40 2.89 -7.99
CA GLY A 416 11.53 3.81 -7.27
C GLY A 416 10.82 3.11 -6.12
N PHE A 417 10.08 3.89 -5.32
CA PHE A 417 9.07 3.32 -4.45
C PHE A 417 7.97 2.67 -5.29
N THR A 418 7.43 1.55 -4.81
CA THR A 418 6.35 0.83 -5.50
C THR A 418 5.12 1.71 -5.78
N SER A 419 4.81 2.66 -4.91
CA SER A 419 3.83 3.74 -5.16
C SER A 419 4.00 4.88 -4.15
N CYS A 420 3.35 6.02 -4.40
CA CYS A 420 3.32 7.14 -3.45
C CYS A 420 2.63 6.76 -2.13
N ILE A 421 1.72 5.78 -2.16
CA ILE A 421 1.07 5.24 -0.97
C ILE A 421 2.07 4.48 -0.09
N ILE A 422 2.97 3.70 -0.69
CA ILE A 422 4.04 3.01 0.03
C ILE A 422 5.07 4.01 0.56
N LEU A 423 5.42 5.05 -0.22
CA LEU A 423 6.28 6.14 0.26
C LEU A 423 5.71 6.79 1.53
N ARG A 424 4.41 7.09 1.57
CA ARG A 424 3.76 7.66 2.76
C ARG A 424 3.85 6.75 3.97
N VAL A 425 3.65 5.43 3.79
CA VAL A 425 3.86 4.45 4.87
C VAL A 425 5.29 4.46 5.37
N CYS A 426 6.27 4.54 4.47
CA CYS A 426 7.67 4.65 4.86
C CYS A 426 7.91 5.93 5.67
N ILE A 427 7.43 7.08 5.20
CA ILE A 427 7.58 8.36 5.93
C ILE A 427 6.97 8.27 7.33
N ASP A 428 5.72 7.81 7.43
CA ASP A 428 5.01 7.68 8.71
C ASP A 428 5.70 6.68 9.67
N ALA A 429 6.40 5.68 9.14
CA ALA A 429 7.07 4.64 9.93
C ALA A 429 8.53 4.98 10.30
N THR A 430 9.19 5.88 9.56
CA THR A 430 10.61 6.21 9.77
C THR A 430 10.83 7.56 10.43
N PHE A 431 9.97 8.56 10.19
CA PHE A 431 10.13 9.89 10.75
C PHE A 431 9.46 10.00 12.13
N PRO A 432 10.18 10.47 13.17
CA PRO A 432 9.63 10.63 14.51
C PRO A 432 8.42 11.55 14.52
N THR A 433 7.36 11.08 15.19
CA THR A 433 6.12 11.82 15.37
C THR A 433 5.91 12.09 16.87
N PRO A 434 5.60 13.32 17.30
CA PRO A 434 5.28 13.63 18.69
C PRO A 434 4.11 12.79 19.21
N SER A 435 4.24 12.28 20.44
CA SER A 435 3.25 11.38 21.05
C SER A 435 2.02 12.12 21.59
N LYS A 436 2.16 13.41 21.94
CA LYS A 436 1.09 14.23 22.50
C LYS A 436 0.56 15.20 21.43
N ARG A 437 -0.71 15.03 21.08
CA ARG A 437 -1.46 16.01 20.29
C ARG A 437 -1.77 17.25 21.12
N LEU A 438 -1.80 18.39 20.45
CA LEU A 438 -2.26 19.65 20.99
C LEU A 438 -3.79 19.72 20.93
N SER A 439 -4.38 20.38 21.91
CA SER A 439 -5.75 20.89 21.78
C SER A 439 -5.78 22.08 20.81
N ARG A 440 -6.96 22.39 20.27
CA ARG A 440 -7.12 23.46 19.28
C ARG A 440 -6.62 24.83 19.79
N ASP A 441 -6.82 25.12 21.07
CA ASP A 441 -6.40 26.39 21.67
C ASP A 441 -4.89 26.47 21.94
N GLU A 442 -4.20 25.33 21.96
CA GLU A 442 -2.74 25.24 22.12
C GLU A 442 -2.00 25.38 20.78
N VAL A 443 -2.68 25.26 19.63
CA VAL A 443 -2.05 25.41 18.31
C VAL A 443 -1.71 26.89 18.07
N PRO A 444 -0.44 27.23 17.83
CA PRO A 444 -0.06 28.61 17.54
C PRO A 444 -0.79 29.15 16.31
N ARG A 445 -1.34 30.37 16.43
CA ARG A 445 -2.04 31.05 15.32
C ARG A 445 -1.07 31.73 14.38
N ASP A 446 0.09 32.15 14.88
CA ASP A 446 1.14 32.74 14.04
C ASP A 446 1.93 31.63 13.34
N PRO A 447 2.07 31.68 12.00
CA PRO A 447 2.81 30.68 11.24
C PRO A 447 4.29 30.55 11.64
N VAL A 448 4.95 31.62 12.07
CA VAL A 448 6.35 31.55 12.54
C VAL A 448 6.41 30.79 13.86
N ASP A 449 5.50 31.06 14.79
CA ASP A 449 5.44 30.33 16.07
C ASP A 449 5.14 28.83 15.87
N LEU A 450 4.26 28.51 14.91
CA LEU A 450 3.95 27.12 14.53
C LEU A 450 5.17 26.43 13.92
N LEU A 451 5.90 27.11 13.04
CA LEU A 451 7.17 26.61 12.50
C LEU A 451 8.21 26.37 13.59
N VAL A 452 8.37 27.32 14.52
CA VAL A 452 9.28 27.19 15.67
C VAL A 452 8.92 25.95 16.50
N LEU A 453 7.63 25.70 16.73
CA LEU A 453 7.16 24.50 17.42
C LEU A 453 7.51 23.22 16.64
N GLY A 454 7.38 23.22 15.31
CA GLY A 454 7.77 22.12 14.45
C GLY A 454 9.28 21.84 14.51
N LEU A 455 10.10 22.87 14.29
CA LEU A 455 11.57 22.78 14.30
C LEU A 455 12.12 22.27 15.64
N LYS A 456 11.48 22.62 16.77
CA LYS A 456 11.84 22.09 18.10
C LYS A 456 11.81 20.55 18.16
N HIS A 457 10.96 19.89 17.39
CA HIS A 457 10.81 18.44 17.42
C HIS A 457 11.70 17.70 16.41
N ILE A 458 12.35 18.39 15.46
CA ILE A 458 13.21 17.75 14.45
C ILE A 458 14.44 17.09 15.08
N ASP A 459 14.70 15.81 14.79
CA ASP A 459 15.98 15.17 15.14
C ASP A 459 17.07 15.59 14.12
N PRO A 460 18.12 16.32 14.55
CA PRO A 460 19.17 16.77 13.64
C PRO A 460 19.88 15.62 12.90
N ARG A 461 19.94 14.43 13.51
CA ARG A 461 20.59 13.24 12.93
C ARG A 461 19.86 12.72 11.69
N ILE A 462 18.59 13.07 11.51
CA ILE A 462 17.74 12.64 10.40
C ILE A 462 17.90 13.61 9.20
N ILE A 463 17.97 14.91 9.48
CA ILE A 463 18.02 15.94 8.44
C ILE A 463 19.43 16.24 7.93
N THR A 464 20.48 15.88 8.67
CA THR A 464 21.88 16.12 8.27
C THR A 464 22.36 15.09 7.24
N ASP A 465 23.05 15.53 6.18
CA ASP A 465 23.63 14.65 5.15
C ASP A 465 24.90 13.94 5.66
N LYS A 466 24.93 12.60 5.61
CA LYS A 466 26.08 11.78 6.04
C LYS A 466 27.14 11.57 4.96
N ARG A 467 26.81 11.76 3.67
CA ARG A 467 27.67 11.40 2.52
C ARG A 467 28.68 12.49 2.16
N ALA A 468 28.56 13.68 2.73
CA ALA A 468 29.51 14.78 2.54
C ALA A 468 30.00 15.30 3.91
N LYS A 469 30.96 14.59 4.52
CA LYS A 469 31.78 15.18 5.59
C LYS A 469 32.56 16.36 4.99
N ASN A 470 31.98 17.57 5.05
CA ASN A 470 32.65 18.87 5.24
C ASN A 470 31.95 20.11 4.60
N VAL A 471 30.80 20.04 3.90
CA VAL A 471 30.30 21.25 3.17
C VAL A 471 28.80 21.58 3.17
N HIS A 472 27.83 20.68 3.41
CA HIS A 472 26.41 21.04 3.22
C HIS A 472 25.48 20.67 4.38
N GLY A 473 24.51 21.56 4.61
CA GLY A 473 23.55 21.60 5.72
C GLY A 473 22.40 20.59 5.61
N PRO A 474 21.17 20.96 6.00
CA PRO A 474 20.06 20.03 6.06
C PRO A 474 19.53 19.70 4.66
N ARG A 475 19.03 18.47 4.48
CA ARG A 475 18.42 18.00 3.23
C ARG A 475 16.96 18.50 3.14
N GLU A 476 16.64 19.26 2.09
CA GLU A 476 15.32 19.91 1.89
C GLU A 476 14.15 18.92 2.07
N ARG A 477 14.22 17.76 1.40
CA ARG A 477 13.18 16.73 1.47
C ARG A 477 13.10 16.02 2.83
N ALA A 478 14.24 15.81 3.51
CA ALA A 478 14.24 15.28 4.86
C ALA A 478 13.62 16.27 5.88
N ILE A 479 13.84 17.58 5.71
CA ILE A 479 13.17 18.61 6.54
C ILE A 479 11.66 18.58 6.27
N GLN A 480 11.26 18.56 5.01
CA GLN A 480 9.86 18.50 4.62
C GLN A 480 9.15 17.29 5.25
N ALA A 481 9.69 16.08 5.09
CA ALA A 481 9.13 14.85 5.65
C ALA A 481 9.13 14.86 7.19
N SER A 482 10.17 15.44 7.81
CA SER A 482 10.23 15.60 9.28
C SER A 482 9.14 16.53 9.79
N LEU A 483 9.02 17.73 9.20
CA LEU A 483 8.00 18.70 9.59
C LEU A 483 6.59 18.18 9.32
N PHE A 484 6.36 17.51 8.19
CA PHE A 484 5.10 16.84 7.90
C PHE A 484 4.72 15.85 9.01
N SER A 485 5.64 14.97 9.39
CA SER A 485 5.41 13.95 10.43
C SER A 485 5.15 14.60 11.79
N ILE A 486 5.95 15.61 12.14
CA ILE A 486 5.82 16.37 13.38
C ILE A 486 4.47 17.07 13.46
N PHE A 487 4.09 17.85 12.45
CA PHE A 487 2.81 18.55 12.43
C PHE A 487 1.64 17.57 12.43
N ASN A 488 1.73 16.44 11.72
CA ASN A 488 0.71 15.41 11.77
C ASN A 488 0.53 14.76 13.16
N GLY A 489 1.60 14.71 13.96
CA GLY A 489 1.57 14.26 15.36
C GLY A 489 1.04 15.32 16.33
N LEU A 490 1.37 16.58 16.10
CA LEU A 490 0.98 17.69 16.98
C LEU A 490 -0.45 18.15 16.75
N LEU A 491 -0.89 18.27 15.50
CA LEU A 491 -2.17 18.91 15.16
C LEU A 491 -3.37 18.07 15.63
N PRO A 492 -4.46 18.72 16.08
CA PRO A 492 -5.70 18.04 16.42
C PRO A 492 -6.36 17.49 15.14
N LYS A 493 -6.43 16.15 15.02
CA LYS A 493 -7.10 15.47 13.90
C LYS A 493 -8.51 15.03 14.33
N PRO A 494 -9.51 15.04 13.43
CA PRO A 494 -9.41 15.33 12.00
C PRO A 494 -9.58 16.81 11.61
N GLU A 495 -9.70 17.72 12.59
CA GLU A 495 -10.01 19.12 12.33
C GLU A 495 -8.89 19.82 11.57
N MET A 496 -7.65 19.68 12.05
CA MET A 496 -6.46 20.26 11.45
C MET A 496 -5.53 19.19 10.90
N MET A 497 -5.00 19.43 9.70
CA MET A 497 -4.12 18.48 9.02
C MET A 497 -2.95 19.19 8.34
N CYS A 498 -1.79 18.54 8.37
CA CYS A 498 -0.66 18.90 7.53
C CYS A 498 -0.70 18.05 6.25
N LEU A 499 -0.68 18.73 5.11
CA LEU A 499 -0.67 18.18 3.76
C LEU A 499 0.72 18.39 3.17
N MET A 500 1.17 17.47 2.32
CA MET A 500 2.52 17.44 1.72
C MET A 500 2.44 17.20 0.21
N GLU A 501 3.38 17.80 -0.54
CA GLU A 501 3.50 17.69 -2.00
C GLU A 501 2.21 18.07 -2.75
N LEU A 502 1.68 19.25 -2.43
CA LEU A 502 0.45 19.75 -3.05
C LEU A 502 0.75 20.30 -4.43
N LYS A 503 0.16 19.68 -5.45
CA LYS A 503 0.31 20.12 -6.84
C LYS A 503 -0.40 21.46 -7.05
N SER A 504 0.32 22.38 -7.66
CA SER A 504 -0.22 23.63 -8.20
C SER A 504 -0.22 23.55 -9.73
N SER A 505 -0.22 24.67 -10.46
CA SER A 505 -0.16 24.65 -11.92
C SER A 505 1.15 24.04 -12.45
N GLY A 506 1.06 23.13 -13.42
CA GLY A 506 2.23 22.55 -14.10
C GLY A 506 3.00 21.53 -13.23
N LYS A 507 4.32 21.73 -13.10
CA LYS A 507 5.23 20.83 -12.34
C LYS A 507 5.50 21.28 -10.90
N TYR A 508 4.91 22.37 -10.46
CA TYR A 508 5.22 22.97 -9.16
C TYR A 508 4.44 22.29 -8.02
N LEU A 509 5.18 21.86 -6.98
CA LEU A 509 4.67 21.17 -5.80
C LEU A 509 4.96 22.02 -4.56
N LEU A 510 3.91 22.53 -3.90
CA LEU A 510 4.05 23.20 -2.62
C LEU A 510 4.42 22.16 -1.56
N ASP A 511 5.42 22.50 -0.74
CA ASP A 511 6.05 21.54 0.15
C ASP A 511 5.14 21.11 1.31
N LEU A 512 4.57 22.07 2.04
CA LEU A 512 3.67 21.81 3.18
C LEU A 512 2.51 22.81 3.22
N MET A 513 1.32 22.34 3.59
CA MET A 513 0.18 23.19 3.91
C MET A 513 -0.55 22.67 5.15
N ILE A 514 -0.95 23.57 6.04
CA ILE A 514 -1.78 23.28 7.19
C ILE A 514 -3.19 23.79 6.92
N THR A 515 -4.17 22.93 7.17
CA THR A 515 -5.59 23.19 6.96
C THR A 515 -6.36 23.03 8.27
N ASP A 516 -7.50 23.72 8.38
CA ASP A 516 -8.50 23.54 9.44
C ASP A 516 -9.88 23.48 8.81
N GLY A 517 -10.49 22.30 8.82
CA GLY A 517 -11.63 22.08 7.95
C GLY A 517 -11.22 22.26 6.47
N ASP A 518 -12.07 22.96 5.72
CA ASP A 518 -11.81 23.33 4.32
C ASP A 518 -11.00 24.63 4.17
N GLN A 519 -10.51 25.21 5.26
CA GLN A 519 -9.75 26.46 5.25
C GLN A 519 -8.25 26.19 5.20
N ASN A 520 -7.57 26.81 4.25
CA ASN A 520 -6.11 26.86 4.20
C ASN A 520 -5.62 27.87 5.24
N LEU A 521 -4.78 27.43 6.19
CA LEU A 521 -4.29 28.29 7.27
C LEU A 521 -2.87 28.79 7.03
N THR A 522 -1.99 27.90 6.58
CA THR A 522 -0.56 28.21 6.45
C THR A 522 0.07 27.34 5.39
N ALA A 523 0.94 27.92 4.57
CA ALA A 523 1.66 27.21 3.53
C ALA A 523 3.15 27.54 3.63
N TYR A 524 3.99 26.50 3.59
CA TYR A 524 5.44 26.64 3.61
C TYR A 524 6.01 26.13 2.29
N SER A 525 6.89 26.92 1.68
CA SER A 525 7.78 26.44 0.63
C SER A 525 9.20 26.38 1.19
N LEU A 526 9.84 25.22 1.13
CA LEU A 526 11.14 24.98 1.72
C LEU A 526 12.23 25.11 0.67
N LYS A 527 13.36 25.71 1.05
CA LYS A 527 14.57 25.75 0.26
C LYS A 527 15.79 25.56 1.17
N CYS A 528 16.82 24.90 0.67
CA CYS A 528 18.12 24.79 1.33
C CYS A 528 19.24 25.40 0.49
N ASP A 529 20.19 26.05 1.16
CA ASP A 529 21.41 26.62 0.58
C ASP A 529 21.15 27.56 -0.62
N VAL A 530 20.14 28.45 -0.49
CA VAL A 530 19.85 29.50 -1.47
C VAL A 530 20.83 30.66 -1.30
N THR A 531 22.09 30.41 -1.63
CA THR A 531 23.20 31.33 -1.39
C THR A 531 23.44 32.36 -2.51
N SER A 532 22.64 32.34 -3.58
CA SER A 532 22.74 33.31 -4.68
C SER A 532 21.42 34.02 -4.95
N GLU A 533 21.50 35.30 -5.32
CA GLU A 533 20.34 36.13 -5.66
C GLU A 533 19.49 35.51 -6.79
N SER A 534 20.13 34.87 -7.76
CA SER A 534 19.44 34.17 -8.85
C SER A 534 18.59 32.99 -8.37
N LYS A 535 19.09 32.19 -7.43
CA LYS A 535 18.35 31.07 -6.83
C LYS A 535 17.23 31.58 -5.94
N LEU A 536 17.48 32.66 -5.19
CA LEU A 536 16.47 33.28 -4.35
C LEU A 536 15.32 33.82 -5.20
N LYS A 537 15.63 34.55 -6.27
CA LYS A 537 14.62 35.01 -7.23
C LYS A 537 13.80 33.85 -7.80
N ALA A 538 14.43 32.74 -8.20
CA ALA A 538 13.72 31.57 -8.69
C ALA A 538 12.77 30.96 -7.62
N ALA A 539 13.19 30.93 -6.36
CA ALA A 539 12.36 30.47 -5.25
C ALA A 539 11.15 31.40 -5.00
N PHE A 540 11.33 32.72 -5.10
CA PHE A 540 10.23 33.68 -5.02
C PHE A 540 9.23 33.55 -6.19
N GLU A 541 9.73 33.38 -7.42
CA GLU A 541 8.85 33.13 -8.59
C GLU A 541 8.03 31.84 -8.40
N GLN A 542 8.67 30.79 -7.87
CA GLN A 542 7.98 29.54 -7.53
C GLN A 542 6.93 29.75 -6.43
N ALA A 543 7.27 30.45 -5.35
CA ALA A 543 6.34 30.79 -4.27
C ALA A 543 5.15 31.62 -4.78
N LYS A 544 5.36 32.48 -5.78
CA LYS A 544 4.31 33.33 -6.35
C LYS A 544 3.29 32.51 -7.13
N VAL A 545 3.75 31.46 -7.81
CA VAL A 545 2.84 30.47 -8.45
C VAL A 545 1.95 29.83 -7.39
N TYR A 546 2.49 29.47 -6.22
CA TYR A 546 1.70 28.90 -5.13
C TYR A 546 0.70 29.90 -4.54
N ALA A 547 1.15 31.13 -4.25
CA ALA A 547 0.30 32.18 -3.70
C ALA A 547 -0.92 32.43 -4.58
N ASN A 548 -0.69 32.58 -5.90
CA ASN A 548 -1.76 32.78 -6.88
C ASN A 548 -2.69 31.57 -7.00
N TYR A 549 -2.15 30.35 -6.97
CA TYR A 549 -2.94 29.13 -7.16
C TYR A 549 -3.82 28.81 -5.95
N PHE A 550 -3.26 28.93 -4.75
CA PHE A 550 -3.97 28.63 -3.50
C PHE A 550 -4.67 29.84 -2.88
N ASN A 551 -4.47 31.03 -3.46
CA ASN A 551 -5.02 32.31 -3.01
C ASN A 551 -4.73 32.56 -1.52
N MET A 552 -3.45 32.47 -1.14
CA MET A 552 -2.99 32.63 0.24
C MET A 552 -1.53 33.08 0.33
N GLU A 553 -1.14 33.60 1.50
CA GLU A 553 0.26 33.92 1.79
C GLU A 553 1.12 32.65 1.82
N ILE A 554 2.32 32.73 1.24
CA ILE A 554 3.31 31.65 1.22
C ILE A 554 4.51 32.03 2.06
N TYR A 555 4.86 31.17 3.02
CA TYR A 555 6.04 31.31 3.86
C TYR A 555 7.22 30.58 3.19
N LEU A 556 8.08 31.35 2.54
CA LEU A 556 9.30 30.83 1.91
C LEU A 556 10.36 30.64 3.00
N LEU A 557 10.69 29.39 3.31
CA LEU A 557 11.71 29.01 4.29
C LEU A 557 13.03 28.78 3.57
N ASP A 558 14.07 29.51 3.96
CA ASP A 558 15.42 29.32 3.43
C ASP A 558 16.37 28.88 4.55
N PHE A 559 16.84 27.63 4.47
CA PHE A 559 17.81 27.06 5.40
C PHE A 559 19.23 27.29 4.89
N PHE A 560 20.07 27.94 5.70
CA PHE A 560 21.46 28.19 5.33
C PHE A 560 22.42 28.18 6.53
N PRO A 561 23.72 27.93 6.31
CA PRO A 561 24.69 27.87 7.39
C PRO A 561 24.92 29.21 8.09
N ASP A 562 25.24 29.18 9.38
CA ASP A 562 25.44 30.36 10.23
C ASP A 562 26.64 31.26 9.83
N TYR A 563 27.55 30.75 8.99
CA TYR A 563 28.68 31.50 8.41
C TYR A 563 28.35 32.20 7.08
N HIS A 564 27.14 32.04 6.54
CA HIS A 564 26.70 32.76 5.34
C HIS A 564 25.89 34.02 5.69
N ASP A 565 26.17 35.10 4.96
CA ASP A 565 25.39 36.33 5.00
C ASP A 565 24.08 36.19 4.22
N LEU A 566 23.05 36.89 4.69
CA LEU A 566 21.74 36.90 4.05
C LEU A 566 21.81 37.59 2.69
N CYS A 567 21.25 36.94 1.66
CA CYS A 567 20.94 37.64 0.42
C CYS A 567 19.87 38.72 0.70
N SER A 568 20.03 39.90 0.09
CA SER A 568 19.03 40.96 0.19
C SER A 568 17.72 40.47 -0.43
N SER A 569 16.63 40.48 0.35
CA SER A 569 15.31 40.15 -0.16
C SER A 569 14.93 41.09 -1.30
N PRO A 570 14.30 40.60 -2.39
CA PRO A 570 13.66 41.49 -3.35
C PRO A 570 12.68 42.40 -2.61
N ASN A 571 12.71 43.71 -2.91
CA ASN A 571 11.75 44.65 -2.34
C ASN A 571 10.34 44.30 -2.83
N ASP A 572 9.37 44.32 -1.91
CA ASP A 572 7.92 44.21 -2.15
C ASP A 572 7.45 43.05 -3.04
N ILE A 573 7.30 41.88 -2.42
CA ILE A 573 6.51 40.80 -3.02
C ILE A 573 5.29 40.59 -2.12
N GLU A 574 4.15 41.13 -2.55
CA GLU A 574 2.85 40.86 -1.95
C GLU A 574 2.63 39.33 -1.87
N ASP A 575 2.05 38.87 -0.77
CA ASP A 575 1.69 37.47 -0.49
C ASP A 575 2.85 36.48 -0.24
N ILE A 576 4.11 36.91 -0.19
CA ILE A 576 5.26 36.03 0.15
C ILE A 576 6.05 36.56 1.34
N ILE A 577 6.26 35.70 2.34
CA ILE A 577 7.02 36.02 3.56
C ILE A 577 8.27 35.15 3.61
N LEU A 578 9.44 35.78 3.54
CA LEU A 578 10.72 35.09 3.68
C LEU A 578 11.01 34.85 5.17
N ILE A 579 11.29 33.60 5.51
CA ILE A 579 11.81 33.19 6.81
C ILE A 579 13.17 32.55 6.58
N SER A 580 14.19 33.24 7.06
CA SER A 580 15.58 32.80 7.03
C SER A 580 15.88 31.95 8.25
N VAL A 581 16.33 30.71 8.03
CA VAL A 581 16.61 29.70 9.06
C VAL A 581 18.11 29.37 9.06
N LYS A 582 18.86 30.09 9.90
CA LYS A 582 20.30 29.85 10.08
C LYS A 582 20.54 28.60 10.90
N HIS A 583 21.45 27.73 10.50
CA HIS A 583 21.81 26.55 11.28
C HIS A 583 23.33 26.38 11.43
N ASN A 584 23.78 25.71 12.49
CA ASN A 584 25.15 25.22 12.57
C ASN A 584 25.31 23.92 11.75
N ASN A 585 26.55 23.47 11.53
CA ASN A 585 26.86 22.28 10.71
C ASN A 585 26.13 20.99 11.16
N GLU A 586 25.81 20.87 12.45
CA GLU A 586 25.13 19.70 13.02
C GLU A 586 23.60 19.85 13.07
N CYS A 587 23.06 21.00 12.63
CA CYS A 587 21.65 21.36 12.75
C CYS A 587 21.09 21.29 14.20
N THR A 588 21.97 21.37 15.21
CA THR A 588 21.62 21.36 16.64
C THR A 588 21.28 22.76 17.16
N ARG A 589 21.70 23.80 16.45
CA ARG A 589 21.37 25.20 16.72
C ARG A 589 20.74 25.83 15.49
N ILE A 590 19.56 26.42 15.67
CA ILE A 590 18.77 27.03 14.60
C ILE A 590 18.39 28.47 15.03
N LYS A 591 18.56 29.46 14.15
CA LYS A 591 18.09 30.84 14.37
C LYS A 591 17.15 31.26 13.25
N LEU A 592 16.03 31.88 13.61
CA LEU A 592 15.04 32.36 12.65
C LEU A 592 15.07 33.89 12.55
N GLN A 593 14.86 34.39 11.34
CA GLN A 593 14.63 35.80 11.04
C GLN A 593 13.53 35.91 9.99
N SER A 594 12.50 36.74 10.24
CA SER A 594 11.42 37.00 9.28
C SER A 594 11.56 38.36 8.62
N SER A 595 11.20 38.47 7.34
CA SER A 595 11.08 39.76 6.66
C SER A 595 10.01 40.68 7.27
N ARG A 596 9.01 40.13 8.00
CA ARG A 596 8.01 40.94 8.72
C ARG A 596 8.59 41.72 9.91
N ASP A 597 9.66 41.21 10.53
CA ASP A 597 10.30 41.87 11.68
C ASP A 597 11.20 43.04 11.26
N LEU A 598 11.74 43.01 10.04
CA LEU A 598 12.50 44.12 9.44
C LEU A 598 11.63 45.37 9.20
N VAL A 599 10.32 45.21 9.04
CA VAL A 599 9.37 46.32 8.83
C VAL A 599 8.84 46.91 10.15
N LYS A 600 8.85 46.12 11.24
CA LYS A 600 8.36 46.54 12.57
C LYS A 600 9.41 47.20 13.48
N GLY A 601 10.64 47.36 13.01
CA GLY A 601 11.75 48.02 13.73
C GLY A 601 11.53 49.49 14.13
N ALA A 602 10.38 50.09 13.82
CA ALA A 602 10.03 51.45 14.24
C ALA A 602 9.08 51.55 15.44
N VAL A 603 8.38 50.47 15.88
CA VAL A 603 7.33 50.60 16.92
C VAL A 603 7.20 49.37 17.82
N TYR A 604 8.18 49.08 18.68
CA TYR A 604 7.95 48.28 19.90
C TYR A 604 8.86 48.78 21.04
N ARG A 605 8.47 49.90 21.67
CA ARG A 605 8.86 50.20 23.05
C ARG A 605 7.62 50.00 23.92
N ASN A 606 7.77 49.13 24.94
CA ASN A 606 6.84 48.88 26.05
C ASN A 606 5.79 47.78 25.85
N LEU A 607 6.16 46.54 26.19
CA LEU A 607 5.24 45.58 26.83
C LEU A 607 5.95 44.91 28.03
N PRO A 608 5.22 44.58 29.12
CA PRO A 608 5.81 44.07 30.35
C PRO A 608 6.15 42.57 30.26
N ALA A 609 7.23 42.17 30.93
CA ALA A 609 7.78 40.82 30.96
C ALA A 609 6.76 39.74 31.38
N PRO A 610 6.68 38.58 30.69
CA PRO A 610 5.91 37.44 31.16
C PRO A 610 6.72 36.51 32.07
N LYS A 611 6.02 35.98 33.06
CA LYS A 611 6.47 35.02 34.08
C LYS A 611 7.11 33.77 33.46
N ILE A 612 8.24 33.41 34.06
CA ILE A 612 8.97 32.15 33.87
C ILE A 612 8.08 30.98 34.31
N ILE A 613 7.84 30.02 33.42
CA ILE A 613 7.37 28.69 33.77
C ILE A 613 8.57 27.76 33.63
N GLU A 614 9.07 27.28 34.77
CA GLU A 614 10.07 26.21 34.86
C GLU A 614 9.41 24.86 34.57
N GLU A 615 9.86 24.17 33.53
CA GLU A 615 10.40 22.79 33.59
C GLU A 615 10.78 22.31 32.17
N LEU A 616 12.00 21.74 32.07
CA LEU A 616 12.60 21.03 30.93
C LEU A 616 13.18 21.86 29.74
N ALA A 617 14.35 22.46 30.03
CA ALA A 617 15.57 22.52 29.21
C ALA A 617 15.52 23.04 27.74
N PHE A 618 14.95 24.23 27.50
CA PHE A 618 15.26 25.03 26.31
C PHE A 618 15.25 26.53 26.65
N PHE A 619 16.33 27.25 26.33
CA PHE A 619 16.33 28.73 26.39
C PHE A 619 15.92 29.28 25.01
N CYS A 620 14.77 29.97 24.94
CA CYS A 620 14.54 30.95 23.88
C CYS A 620 15.22 32.25 24.32
N ILE A 621 16.41 32.54 23.78
CA ILE A 621 17.10 33.80 24.04
C ILE A 621 16.67 34.81 22.97
N PHE A 622 15.89 35.81 23.38
CA PHE A 622 15.76 37.05 22.61
C PHE A 622 17.04 37.85 22.84
N ASN A 623 17.81 38.13 21.78
CA ASN A 623 18.92 39.05 21.92
C ASN A 623 18.39 40.48 22.07
N ASN A 624 19.10 41.35 22.78
CA ASN A 624 18.68 42.71 23.18
C ASN A 624 18.31 43.67 22.03
N GLU A 625 18.37 43.23 20.77
CA GLU A 625 18.00 43.95 19.55
C GLU A 625 16.71 43.44 18.88
N GLY A 626 16.02 42.45 19.44
CA GLY A 626 14.66 42.07 19.01
C GLY A 626 14.51 41.35 17.65
N ASN A 627 15.60 41.06 16.93
CA ASN A 627 15.53 40.65 15.52
C ASN A 627 15.70 39.14 15.23
N TYR A 628 15.92 38.29 16.24
CA TYR A 628 16.23 36.86 16.03
C TYR A 628 15.67 35.96 17.15
N LEU A 629 15.11 34.80 16.75
CA LEU A 629 14.71 33.70 17.65
C LEU A 629 15.73 32.56 17.56
N THR A 630 16.34 32.14 18.67
CA THR A 630 17.31 31.02 18.72
C THR A 630 16.72 29.77 19.38
N ILE A 631 16.94 28.60 18.76
CA ILE A 631 16.59 27.26 19.25
C ILE A 631 17.89 26.46 19.38
N GLU A 632 18.19 25.91 20.56
CA GLU A 632 19.40 25.11 20.81
C GLU A 632 19.05 23.76 21.44
N LYS A 633 19.46 22.65 20.80
CA LYS A 633 19.34 21.30 21.33
C LYS A 633 20.60 20.88 22.07
N LYS A 634 20.46 20.52 23.35
CA LYS A 634 21.53 19.81 24.07
C LYS A 634 21.63 18.38 23.55
N ASN A 635 22.80 18.03 23.02
CA ASN A 635 23.15 16.63 22.78
C ASN A 635 23.22 15.90 24.12
N SER A 636 22.23 15.06 24.44
CA SER A 636 22.28 14.18 25.60
C SER A 636 23.08 12.92 25.25
N HIS A 637 24.41 13.04 25.25
CA HIS A 637 25.41 11.96 25.38
C HIS A 637 26.67 12.67 25.91
N VAL A 638 27.37 12.31 27.00
CA VAL A 638 27.92 11.04 27.53
C VAL A 638 28.31 11.33 29.01
N PHE A 639 28.16 10.48 30.04
CA PHE A 639 29.09 9.40 30.49
C PHE A 639 28.55 8.78 31.80
N GLY A 640 28.70 7.45 31.94
CA GLY A 640 28.50 6.69 33.17
C GLY A 640 27.54 5.53 33.04
#